data_AF-A0A7K2CTZ1-F1
#
_entry.id   AF-A0A7K2CTZ1-F1
#
_cell.length_a   1.000
_cell.length_b   1.000
_cell.length_c   1.000
_cell.angle_alpha   90.00
_cell.angle_beta   90.00
_cell.angle_gamma   90.00
#
_symmetry.space_group_name_H-M   'P 1'
#
loop_
_entity.id
_entity.type
_entity.pdbx_description
1 polymer ?
#
loop_
_entity_poly.entity_id
_entity_poly.type
_entity_poly.pdbx_seq_one_letter_code
_entity_poly.pdbx_strand_id
1 'polypeptide(L)'
;MNIPTIFETCYPRADVLQGVISEADFAADLAQVIAGTGSAEYVDPVRFFAHTYPTRGLKNLLANVMRRLSGKGGDAAIFRLDTSYGGGKTHGLIALTHAARSAKDVETIEEFADPALLPPKRVRVAAFDGENADPANGRDMGDGVLAHTPWGEIAYALAGKEGYERVQPSDESHIAPGAETLRTLFGGEPTLILLDELSIYLRKVRPLDDAGNQLTAFLTSLFKAVEGAPNAALVYTLAIGKDNQATDAYGEEHQFIADKMAEAESVSARKATILNPTEEDETVQVLRRRLFAEIDEAQIPVVVDAYRQVWATHGESLVDEATHSETVENFRLSYPLHPEVLKTLTGKTATLSNFQRVRGMLRLLAGTVAQLWENQPADATAIHPHHIDPGHEPIRREIVTRLGQAAYIPAITNDVAGSPDARALAQEIDAEHHSGMPPYTAYIARTIFMHTLAFNDPLKGLSPEQARYSVMGPGTDISFIEEARKKFIAESAYLDDRPGAPMRFLAEANLSQIIRREDQHVDAGEARAELNDRIREIFNGRTFTLVFFPGGPFDVPDEVGDGRPQLAILSYDALSVGDSVESVPELVEGIYNRKGVEGTALRALRNHLVLVVADDARKEAMRRNVRRRLALRALKRPERLADLAEHQQDKVRQLEAASEKDLAISIQQCYRHVFYPSRNRVGAGTVDLAHTAMELPSVSATPGSGQQQIVRTLRDLSKLRLAEDEPDSPAYVRDRTPLKKGQITTLALRDEFRRDPGLPILIGDDIFLKGIRRGVEQGDYVY
;
A
#
# COMPACT_ATOMS: atom_id res chain seq x y z
N MET A 1 -28.96 21.64 -8.84
CA MET A 1 -29.41 21.99 -7.47
C MET A 1 -28.17 22.00 -6.60
N ASN A 2 -28.02 22.98 -5.71
CA ASN A 2 -26.93 22.94 -4.73
C ASN A 2 -27.28 21.84 -3.72
N ILE A 3 -26.50 20.77 -3.67
CA ILE A 3 -26.72 19.67 -2.72
C ILE A 3 -26.14 20.13 -1.37
N PRO A 4 -26.90 20.03 -0.26
CA PRO A 4 -26.41 20.52 1.03
C PRO A 4 -25.19 19.71 1.49
N THR A 5 -24.26 20.39 2.15
CA THR A 5 -23.06 19.76 2.72
C THR A 5 -23.35 19.15 4.09
N ILE A 6 -22.46 18.29 4.58
CA ILE A 6 -22.57 17.75 5.94
C ILE A 6 -22.56 18.85 7.01
N PHE A 7 -21.98 20.02 6.72
CA PHE A 7 -21.93 21.16 7.62
C PHE A 7 -23.28 21.89 7.76
N GLU A 8 -24.16 21.74 6.78
CA GLU A 8 -25.51 22.29 6.79
C GLU A 8 -26.53 21.29 7.36
N THR A 9 -26.29 19.98 7.20
CA THR A 9 -27.24 18.94 7.59
C THR A 9 -26.92 18.25 8.91
N CYS A 10 -25.71 18.40 9.46
CA CYS A 10 -25.27 17.64 10.63
C CYS A 10 -24.68 18.56 11.70
N TYR A 11 -24.94 18.23 12.96
CA TYR A 11 -24.40 18.92 14.13
C TYR A 11 -23.65 17.90 14.99
N PRO A 12 -22.31 17.86 14.90
CA PRO A 12 -21.50 16.98 15.73
C PRO A 12 -21.65 17.29 17.21
N ARG A 13 -21.40 16.30 18.07
CA ARG A 13 -21.36 16.53 19.51
C ARG A 13 -20.18 17.44 19.88
N ALA A 14 -20.33 18.21 20.94
CA ALA A 14 -19.31 19.20 21.36
C ALA A 14 -17.98 18.55 21.76
N ASP A 15 -18.03 17.38 22.40
CA ASP A 15 -16.85 16.58 22.78
C ASP A 15 -16.09 16.07 21.54
N VAL A 16 -16.81 15.69 20.48
CA VAL A 16 -16.23 15.29 19.18
C VAL A 16 -15.47 16.46 18.54
N LEU A 17 -16.07 17.65 18.49
CA LEU A 17 -15.44 18.83 17.87
C LEU A 17 -14.21 19.32 18.63
N GLN A 18 -14.20 19.22 19.95
CA GLN A 18 -13.07 19.68 20.75
C GLN A 18 -11.85 18.77 20.61
N GLY A 19 -11.99 17.57 20.03
CA GLY A 19 -10.90 16.59 19.94
C GLY A 19 -10.42 16.11 21.32
N VAL A 20 -11.21 16.38 22.38
CA VAL A 20 -10.89 16.06 23.78
C VAL A 20 -11.22 14.62 24.13
N ILE A 21 -11.77 13.84 23.18
CA ILE A 21 -12.20 12.48 23.48
C ILE A 21 -11.00 11.60 23.81
N SER A 22 -10.83 11.38 25.12
CA SER A 22 -9.74 10.63 25.68
C SER A 22 -10.02 9.13 25.55
N GLU A 23 -8.98 8.33 25.76
CA GLU A 23 -9.12 6.87 25.80
C GLU A 23 -10.16 6.42 26.85
N ALA A 24 -10.26 7.15 27.97
CA ALA A 24 -11.20 6.92 29.06
C ALA A 24 -12.65 7.20 28.67
N ASP A 25 -12.91 8.15 27.77
CA ASP A 25 -14.26 8.52 27.34
C ASP A 25 -14.93 7.46 26.47
N PHE A 26 -14.17 6.47 26.00
CA PHE A 26 -14.68 5.29 25.31
C PHE A 26 -14.43 3.98 26.07
N ALA A 27 -13.74 4.02 27.21
CA ALA A 27 -13.52 2.86 28.07
C ALA A 27 -14.59 2.83 29.16
N ALA A 28 -15.64 2.05 28.92
CA ALA A 28 -16.62 1.75 29.95
C ALA A 28 -15.96 0.93 31.06
N ASP A 29 -15.97 1.44 32.29
CA ASP A 29 -15.52 0.73 33.50
C ASP A 29 -16.71 0.66 34.48
N LEU A 30 -17.20 -0.56 34.71
CA LEU A 30 -18.37 -0.79 35.57
C LEU A 30 -18.09 -0.40 37.03
N ALA A 31 -16.88 -0.65 37.53
CA ALA A 31 -16.51 -0.37 38.91
C ALA A 31 -16.50 1.14 39.17
N GLN A 32 -15.94 1.93 38.24
CA GLN A 32 -15.94 3.39 38.33
C GLN A 32 -17.35 3.98 38.26
N VAL A 33 -18.24 3.41 37.44
CA VAL A 33 -19.65 3.84 37.38
C VAL A 33 -20.37 3.56 38.69
N ILE A 34 -20.15 2.38 39.28
CA ILE A 34 -20.79 2.02 40.54
C ILE A 34 -20.29 2.89 41.70
N ALA A 35 -19.01 3.24 41.70
CA ALA A 35 -18.37 4.13 42.68
C ALA A 35 -18.64 5.63 42.43
N GLY A 36 -19.12 6.00 41.23
CA GLY A 36 -19.36 7.40 40.86
C GLY A 36 -18.09 8.21 40.56
N THR A 37 -16.99 7.55 40.21
CA THR A 37 -15.66 8.17 40.02
C THR A 37 -15.21 8.25 38.55
N GLY A 38 -15.98 7.67 37.62
CA GLY A 38 -15.69 7.67 36.18
C GLY A 38 -16.08 8.95 35.44
N SER A 39 -15.98 8.94 34.12
CA SER A 39 -16.37 10.09 33.30
C SER A 39 -17.88 10.35 33.39
N ALA A 40 -18.28 11.62 33.28
CA ALA A 40 -19.68 12.03 33.35
C ALA A 40 -20.55 11.33 32.27
N GLU A 41 -19.96 10.95 31.14
CA GLU A 41 -20.62 10.22 30.05
C GLU A 41 -21.13 8.83 30.47
N TYR A 42 -20.45 8.18 31.41
CA TYR A 42 -20.83 6.86 31.91
C TYR A 42 -21.44 6.89 33.31
N VAL A 43 -21.09 7.86 34.16
CA VAL A 43 -21.60 7.97 35.54
C VAL A 43 -22.98 8.63 35.59
N ASP A 44 -23.25 9.64 34.77
CA ASP A 44 -24.55 10.31 34.74
C ASP A 44 -25.54 9.48 33.89
N PRO A 45 -26.61 8.93 34.49
CA PRO A 45 -27.56 8.09 33.77
C PRO A 45 -28.27 8.84 32.64
N VAL A 46 -28.53 10.15 32.80
CA VAL A 46 -29.22 10.96 31.79
C VAL A 46 -28.34 11.11 30.55
N ARG A 47 -27.07 11.47 30.74
CA ARG A 47 -26.09 11.57 29.64
C ARG A 47 -25.84 10.22 28.98
N PHE A 48 -25.66 9.17 29.79
CA PHE A 48 -25.40 7.82 29.31
C PHE A 48 -26.48 7.36 28.34
N PHE A 49 -27.77 7.47 28.71
CA PHE A 49 -28.87 7.04 27.84
C PHE A 49 -29.09 7.99 26.66
N ALA A 50 -28.87 9.30 26.82
CA ALA A 50 -28.95 10.25 25.70
C ALA A 50 -27.96 9.90 24.58
N HIS A 51 -26.73 9.50 24.93
CA HIS A 51 -25.67 9.16 23.98
C HIS A 51 -25.59 7.66 23.61
N THR A 52 -26.45 6.82 24.19
CA THR A 52 -26.53 5.41 23.84
C THR A 52 -27.60 5.22 22.76
N TYR A 53 -27.27 4.46 21.72
CA TYR A 53 -28.29 4.03 20.75
C TYR A 53 -29.06 2.83 21.32
N PRO A 54 -30.41 2.83 21.31
CA PRO A 54 -31.21 1.77 21.88
C PRO A 54 -31.28 0.56 20.94
N THR A 55 -30.21 -0.23 20.90
CA THR A 55 -30.10 -1.45 20.08
C THR A 55 -31.15 -2.49 20.46
N ARG A 56 -31.57 -3.34 19.51
CA ARG A 56 -32.47 -4.48 19.76
C ARG A 56 -31.95 -5.34 20.90
N GLY A 57 -30.66 -5.63 20.89
CA GLY A 57 -29.96 -6.39 21.93
C GLY A 57 -30.07 -5.76 23.31
N LEU A 58 -29.79 -4.45 23.42
CA LEU A 58 -29.86 -3.72 24.69
C LEU A 58 -31.29 -3.61 25.21
N LYS A 59 -32.27 -3.34 24.35
CA LYS A 59 -33.70 -3.33 24.70
C LYS A 59 -34.13 -4.68 25.26
N ASN A 60 -33.76 -5.76 24.60
CA ASN A 60 -34.08 -7.12 25.05
C ASN A 60 -33.42 -7.45 26.39
N LEU A 61 -32.18 -7.04 26.59
CA LEU A 61 -31.47 -7.19 27.86
C LEU A 61 -32.19 -6.47 29.01
N LEU A 62 -32.46 -5.17 28.83
CA LEU A 62 -33.15 -4.36 29.83
C LEU A 62 -34.55 -4.91 30.11
N ALA A 63 -35.33 -5.22 29.08
CA ALA A 63 -36.68 -5.74 29.24
C ALA A 63 -36.73 -7.06 30.03
N ASN A 64 -35.81 -7.99 29.76
CA ASN A 64 -35.80 -9.29 30.44
C ASN A 64 -35.33 -9.17 31.89
N VAL A 65 -34.27 -8.41 32.16
CA VAL A 65 -33.75 -8.23 33.52
C VAL A 65 -34.72 -7.40 34.36
N MET A 66 -35.25 -6.29 33.84
CA MET A 66 -36.21 -5.44 34.58
C MET A 66 -37.53 -6.17 34.87
N ARG A 67 -38.01 -7.02 33.94
CA ARG A 67 -39.18 -7.88 34.19
C ARG A 67 -38.97 -8.83 35.38
N ARG A 68 -37.79 -9.45 35.47
CA ARG A 68 -37.42 -10.32 36.60
C ARG A 68 -37.34 -9.52 37.91
N LEU A 69 -36.65 -8.39 37.90
CA LEU A 69 -36.47 -7.53 39.09
C LEU A 69 -37.79 -6.92 39.58
N SER A 70 -38.74 -6.62 38.69
CA SER A 70 -40.07 -6.11 39.04
C SER A 70 -41.03 -7.18 39.57
N GLY A 71 -40.64 -8.45 39.56
CA GLY A 71 -41.48 -9.57 40.03
C GLY A 71 -42.65 -9.90 39.09
N LYS A 72 -42.65 -9.35 37.87
CA LYS A 72 -43.70 -9.57 36.85
C LYS A 72 -43.50 -10.86 36.03
N GLY A 73 -42.74 -11.82 36.58
CA GLY A 73 -42.38 -13.07 35.93
C GLY A 73 -41.06 -13.01 35.17
N GLY A 74 -40.86 -13.96 34.25
CA GLY A 74 -39.61 -14.19 33.52
C GLY A 74 -39.04 -15.57 33.84
N ASP A 75 -38.88 -16.40 32.80
CA ASP A 75 -38.42 -17.79 32.94
C ASP A 75 -36.93 -17.90 33.30
N ALA A 76 -36.17 -16.84 33.03
CA ALA A 76 -34.73 -16.77 33.28
C ALA A 76 -34.40 -15.82 34.44
N ALA A 77 -33.49 -16.25 35.30
CA ALA A 77 -32.89 -15.44 36.37
C ALA A 77 -31.40 -15.17 36.11
N ILE A 78 -30.79 -15.91 35.18
CA ILE A 78 -29.36 -15.88 34.87
C ILE A 78 -29.20 -15.54 33.39
N PHE A 79 -28.42 -14.50 33.12
CA PHE A 79 -28.22 -13.95 31.79
C PHE A 79 -26.72 -13.91 31.47
N ARG A 80 -26.37 -14.42 30.29
CA ARG A 80 -24.99 -14.38 29.79
C ARG A 80 -24.91 -13.37 28.66
N LEU A 81 -24.02 -12.40 28.80
CA LEU A 81 -23.70 -11.49 27.70
C LEU A 81 -22.62 -12.11 26.83
N ASP A 82 -23.03 -12.45 25.61
CA ASP A 82 -22.15 -13.00 24.58
C ASP A 82 -21.91 -11.92 23.53
N THR A 83 -20.66 -11.75 23.10
CA THR A 83 -20.36 -10.88 21.96
C THR A 83 -19.08 -11.35 21.28
N SER A 84 -19.04 -11.17 19.96
CA SER A 84 -17.76 -10.95 19.27
C SER A 84 -17.08 -9.71 19.86
N TYR A 85 -15.75 -9.76 19.97
CA TYR A 85 -14.88 -8.76 20.60
C TYR A 85 -15.33 -7.30 20.37
N GLY A 86 -15.49 -6.52 21.45
CA GLY A 86 -15.84 -5.08 21.41
C GLY A 86 -17.34 -4.73 21.28
N GLY A 87 -18.25 -5.68 21.54
CA GLY A 87 -19.70 -5.54 21.29
C GLY A 87 -20.56 -4.92 22.40
N GLY A 88 -19.99 -4.20 23.37
CA GLY A 88 -20.76 -3.44 24.37
C GLY A 88 -21.26 -4.22 25.60
N LYS A 89 -20.54 -5.26 26.07
CA LYS A 89 -20.89 -6.02 27.28
C LYS A 89 -20.92 -5.15 28.54
N THR A 90 -19.80 -4.51 28.88
CA THR A 90 -19.68 -3.59 30.01
C THR A 90 -20.64 -2.39 29.85
N HIS A 91 -20.86 -1.94 28.61
CA HIS A 91 -21.88 -0.92 28.30
C HIS A 91 -23.30 -1.38 28.67
N GLY A 92 -23.65 -2.64 28.38
CA GLY A 92 -24.91 -3.26 28.80
C GLY A 92 -25.03 -3.41 30.33
N LEU A 93 -23.95 -3.77 31.03
CA LEU A 93 -23.92 -3.84 32.49
C LEU A 93 -24.12 -2.45 33.14
N ILE A 94 -23.52 -1.40 32.56
CA ILE A 94 -23.73 -0.01 32.98
C ILE A 94 -25.19 0.40 32.75
N ALA A 95 -25.76 0.10 31.57
CA ALA A 95 -27.16 0.39 31.27
C ALA A 95 -28.11 -0.28 32.28
N LEU A 96 -27.84 -1.55 32.63
CA LEU A 96 -28.59 -2.27 33.66
C LEU A 96 -28.45 -1.62 35.04
N THR A 97 -27.25 -1.18 35.41
CA THR A 97 -26.99 -0.48 36.68
C THR A 97 -27.81 0.81 36.77
N HIS A 98 -27.78 1.63 35.72
CA HIS A 98 -28.54 2.88 35.66
C HIS A 98 -30.04 2.65 35.64
N ALA A 99 -30.51 1.68 34.85
CA ALA A 99 -31.93 1.33 34.82
C ALA A 99 -32.42 0.79 36.19
N ALA A 100 -31.57 0.04 36.91
CA ALA A 100 -31.91 -0.48 38.23
C ALA A 100 -31.90 0.59 39.35
N ARG A 101 -31.03 1.59 39.24
CA ARG A 101 -30.83 2.64 40.28
C ARG A 101 -31.65 3.91 40.03
N SER A 102 -31.72 4.36 38.78
CA SER A 102 -32.07 5.73 38.40
C SER A 102 -32.96 5.83 37.17
N ALA A 103 -33.64 4.75 36.75
CA ALA A 103 -34.51 4.77 35.56
C ALA A 103 -35.58 5.89 35.60
N LYS A 104 -36.01 6.31 36.80
CA LYS A 104 -37.00 7.38 36.97
C LYS A 104 -36.46 8.77 36.64
N ASP A 105 -35.14 8.94 36.66
CA ASP A 105 -34.47 10.21 36.42
C ASP A 105 -34.11 10.39 34.93
N VAL A 106 -34.33 9.36 34.10
CA VAL A 106 -33.98 9.33 32.68
C VAL A 106 -35.24 9.50 31.83
N GLU A 107 -35.44 10.69 31.27
CA GLU A 107 -36.63 11.01 30.46
C GLU A 107 -36.79 10.10 29.23
N THR A 108 -35.68 9.68 28.63
CA THR A 108 -35.65 8.85 27.41
C THR A 108 -35.67 7.34 27.70
N ILE A 109 -35.91 6.91 28.95
CA ILE A 109 -35.85 5.49 29.33
C ILE A 109 -36.84 4.64 28.55
N GLU A 110 -37.95 5.22 28.09
CA GLU A 110 -38.99 4.55 27.31
C GLU A 110 -38.48 4.06 25.94
N GLU A 111 -37.42 4.68 25.40
CA GLU A 111 -36.76 4.22 24.17
C GLU A 111 -36.10 2.84 24.38
N PHE A 112 -35.70 2.53 25.62
CA PHE A 112 -34.88 1.38 25.99
C PHE A 112 -35.68 0.26 26.67
N ALA A 113 -36.62 0.60 27.54
CA ALA A 113 -37.44 -0.35 28.26
C ALA A 113 -38.84 0.23 28.51
N ASP A 114 -39.85 -0.63 28.41
CA ASP A 114 -41.21 -0.26 28.81
C ASP A 114 -41.20 0.18 30.30
N PRO A 115 -41.61 1.42 30.61
CA PRO A 115 -41.65 1.93 31.98
C PRO A 115 -42.46 1.04 32.93
N ALA A 116 -43.44 0.28 32.42
CA ALA A 116 -44.19 -0.67 33.21
C ALA A 116 -43.33 -1.85 33.68
N LEU A 117 -42.24 -2.20 32.99
CA LEU A 117 -41.33 -3.28 33.40
C LEU A 117 -40.30 -2.82 34.44
N LEU A 118 -40.17 -1.52 34.68
CA LEU A 118 -39.21 -1.00 35.65
C LEU A 118 -39.58 -1.45 37.08
N PRO A 119 -38.58 -1.80 37.91
CA PRO A 119 -38.81 -2.24 39.27
C PRO A 119 -39.45 -1.11 40.11
N PRO A 120 -40.54 -1.39 40.87
CA PRO A 120 -41.26 -0.37 41.62
C PRO A 120 -40.50 0.09 42.88
N LYS A 121 -39.58 -0.75 43.37
CA LYS A 121 -38.72 -0.52 44.54
C LYS A 121 -37.27 -0.33 44.10
N ARG A 122 -36.46 0.28 44.97
CA ARG A 122 -35.01 0.38 44.79
C ARG A 122 -34.41 -1.01 44.65
N VAL A 123 -33.62 -1.23 43.60
CA VAL A 123 -32.90 -2.49 43.36
C VAL A 123 -31.56 -2.44 44.11
N ARG A 124 -31.20 -3.51 44.80
CA ARG A 124 -29.85 -3.72 45.32
C ARG A 124 -28.97 -4.16 44.18
N VAL A 125 -27.90 -3.41 43.89
CA VAL A 125 -26.99 -3.71 42.79
C VAL A 125 -25.62 -4.02 43.36
N ALA A 126 -25.13 -5.24 43.13
CA ALA A 126 -23.75 -5.63 43.37
C ALA A 126 -23.07 -5.95 42.06
N ALA A 127 -21.85 -5.45 41.88
CA ALA A 127 -21.01 -5.87 40.78
C ALA A 127 -19.66 -6.33 41.29
N PHE A 128 -19.11 -7.33 40.62
CA PHE A 128 -17.75 -7.75 40.76
C PHE A 128 -17.04 -7.55 39.43
N ASP A 129 -15.84 -6.96 39.48
CA ASP A 129 -15.00 -6.70 38.32
C ASP A 129 -13.64 -7.37 38.55
N GLY A 130 -13.33 -8.37 37.72
CA GLY A 130 -12.09 -9.11 37.81
C GLY A 130 -10.83 -8.28 37.51
N GLU A 131 -10.93 -7.21 36.70
CA GLU A 131 -9.81 -6.32 36.40
C GLU A 131 -9.33 -5.56 37.63
N ASN A 132 -10.27 -5.12 38.47
CA ASN A 132 -9.99 -4.36 39.68
C ASN A 132 -9.87 -5.23 40.95
N ALA A 133 -10.05 -6.55 40.85
CA ALA A 133 -9.91 -7.47 41.97
C ALA A 133 -8.48 -7.48 42.58
N ASP A 134 -8.38 -7.48 43.91
CA ASP A 134 -7.11 -7.61 44.66
C ASP A 134 -7.23 -8.73 45.71
N PRO A 135 -7.10 -10.00 45.31
CA PRO A 135 -7.28 -11.12 46.23
C PRO A 135 -6.21 -11.20 47.32
N ALA A 136 -5.00 -10.69 47.05
CA ALA A 136 -3.89 -10.78 47.99
C ALA A 136 -4.00 -9.76 49.13
N ASN A 137 -4.34 -8.50 48.81
CA ASN A 137 -4.42 -7.44 49.82
C ASN A 137 -5.85 -7.18 50.30
N GLY A 138 -6.85 -7.62 49.54
CA GLY A 138 -8.24 -7.26 49.74
C GLY A 138 -8.55 -5.86 49.21
N ARG A 139 -9.77 -5.68 48.70
CA ARG A 139 -10.28 -4.36 48.29
C ARG A 139 -10.95 -3.67 49.46
N ASP A 140 -10.63 -2.40 49.65
CA ASP A 140 -11.34 -1.55 50.61
C ASP A 140 -12.76 -1.26 50.10
N MET A 141 -13.74 -1.77 50.84
CA MET A 141 -15.16 -1.59 50.56
C MET A 141 -15.76 -0.43 51.37
N GLY A 142 -15.00 0.15 52.29
CA GLY A 142 -15.49 1.06 53.33
C GLY A 142 -15.79 0.35 54.65
N ASP A 143 -16.13 1.12 55.68
CA ASP A 143 -16.48 0.64 57.03
C ASP A 143 -15.43 -0.29 57.70
N GLY A 144 -14.18 -0.20 57.25
CA GLY A 144 -13.06 -1.04 57.68
C GLY A 144 -13.10 -2.47 57.13
N VAL A 145 -13.88 -2.72 56.09
CA VAL A 145 -14.01 -4.02 55.42
C VAL A 145 -13.01 -4.12 54.26
N LEU A 146 -12.17 -5.16 54.30
CA LEU A 146 -11.31 -5.57 53.20
C LEU A 146 -11.85 -6.88 52.63
N ALA A 147 -12.37 -6.86 51.41
CA ALA A 147 -12.90 -8.05 50.75
C ALA A 147 -11.86 -8.66 49.81
N HIS A 148 -11.54 -9.95 50.01
CA HIS A 148 -10.52 -10.66 49.25
C HIS A 148 -11.10 -11.44 48.06
N THR A 149 -12.42 -11.66 48.04
CA THR A 149 -13.07 -12.57 47.10
C THR A 149 -14.32 -11.95 46.46
N PRO A 150 -14.80 -12.49 45.32
CA PRO A 150 -16.04 -12.03 44.70
C PRO A 150 -17.24 -12.09 45.64
N TRP A 151 -17.35 -13.12 46.48
CA TRP A 151 -18.46 -13.24 47.42
C TRP A 151 -18.36 -12.25 48.58
N GLY A 152 -17.16 -11.90 49.04
CA GLY A 152 -16.94 -10.83 50.01
C GLY A 152 -17.41 -9.47 49.48
N GLU A 153 -16.97 -9.12 48.27
CA GLU A 153 -17.34 -7.86 47.60
C GLU A 153 -18.85 -7.79 47.33
N ILE A 154 -19.44 -8.86 46.80
CA ILE A 154 -20.88 -8.93 46.52
C ILE A 154 -21.70 -8.85 47.81
N ALA A 155 -21.29 -9.54 48.88
CA ALA A 155 -22.01 -9.50 50.15
C ALA A 155 -22.02 -8.10 50.76
N TYR A 156 -20.89 -7.40 50.72
CA TYR A 156 -20.83 -6.01 51.15
C TYR A 156 -21.69 -5.09 50.27
N ALA A 157 -21.61 -5.23 48.95
CA ALA A 157 -22.40 -4.40 48.04
C ALA A 157 -23.92 -4.59 48.21
N LEU A 158 -24.38 -5.81 48.56
CA LEU A 158 -25.81 -6.10 48.74
C LEU A 158 -26.36 -5.74 50.12
N ALA A 159 -25.55 -5.85 51.18
CA ALA A 159 -26.04 -5.73 52.56
C ALA A 159 -25.08 -4.98 53.51
N GLY A 160 -24.09 -4.26 52.98
CA GLY A 160 -23.08 -3.51 53.74
C GLY A 160 -22.22 -4.42 54.62
N LYS A 161 -21.70 -3.84 55.71
CA LYS A 161 -20.88 -4.56 56.68
C LYS A 161 -21.55 -5.82 57.25
N GLU A 162 -22.84 -5.77 57.57
CA GLU A 162 -23.60 -6.94 58.06
C GLU A 162 -23.66 -8.07 57.01
N GLY A 163 -23.66 -7.72 55.73
CA GLY A 163 -23.57 -8.69 54.64
C GLY A 163 -22.21 -9.38 54.60
N TYR A 164 -21.14 -8.58 54.67
CA TYR A 164 -19.77 -9.10 54.70
C TYR A 164 -19.52 -10.02 55.90
N GLU A 165 -19.95 -9.63 57.11
CA GLU A 165 -19.78 -10.42 58.33
C GLU A 165 -20.38 -11.84 58.22
N ARG A 166 -21.43 -12.03 57.41
CA ARG A 166 -22.03 -13.36 57.16
C ARG A 166 -21.17 -14.26 56.29
N VAL A 167 -20.32 -13.69 55.45
CA VAL A 167 -19.42 -14.41 54.55
C VAL A 167 -17.95 -14.25 54.92
N GLN A 168 -17.62 -13.49 55.97
CA GLN A 168 -16.25 -13.20 56.40
C GLN A 168 -15.41 -14.47 56.58
N PRO A 169 -15.89 -15.55 57.25
CA PRO A 169 -15.12 -16.78 57.34
C PRO A 169 -14.82 -17.40 55.97
N SER A 170 -15.73 -17.29 55.02
CA SER A 170 -15.57 -17.75 53.64
C SER A 170 -14.61 -16.86 52.83
N ASP A 171 -14.64 -15.54 53.04
CA ASP A 171 -13.75 -14.58 52.39
C ASP A 171 -12.31 -14.78 52.83
N GLU A 172 -12.05 -14.80 54.14
CA GLU A 172 -10.71 -14.96 54.72
C GLU A 172 -10.11 -16.34 54.39
N SER A 173 -10.91 -17.40 54.38
CA SER A 173 -10.45 -18.76 54.07
C SER A 173 -10.41 -19.08 52.57
N HIS A 174 -10.88 -18.18 51.71
CA HIS A 174 -11.02 -18.41 50.26
C HIS A 174 -11.90 -19.62 49.90
N ILE A 175 -12.86 -19.98 50.77
CA ILE A 175 -13.79 -21.10 50.58
C ILE A 175 -15.18 -20.58 50.24
N ALA A 176 -15.74 -21.04 49.13
CA ALA A 176 -17.01 -20.54 48.62
C ALA A 176 -18.17 -20.73 49.61
N PRO A 177 -19.00 -19.70 49.85
CA PRO A 177 -20.20 -19.83 50.67
C PRO A 177 -21.29 -20.63 49.95
N GLY A 178 -22.13 -21.31 50.72
CA GLY A 178 -23.27 -22.07 50.20
C GLY A 178 -24.43 -21.20 49.70
N ALA A 179 -25.30 -21.78 48.87
CA ALA A 179 -26.44 -21.10 48.24
C ALA A 179 -27.40 -20.45 49.25
N GLU A 180 -27.65 -21.10 50.39
CA GLU A 180 -28.50 -20.54 51.45
C GLU A 180 -27.92 -19.29 52.09
N THR A 181 -26.62 -19.29 52.39
CA THR A 181 -25.90 -18.11 52.90
C THR A 181 -26.03 -16.96 51.91
N LEU A 182 -25.76 -17.20 50.62
CA LEU A 182 -25.87 -16.20 49.57
C LEU A 182 -27.31 -15.67 49.42
N ARG A 183 -28.32 -16.54 49.50
CA ARG A 183 -29.73 -16.16 49.40
C ARG A 183 -30.15 -15.20 50.53
N THR A 184 -29.59 -15.35 51.73
CA THR A 184 -29.90 -14.45 52.85
C THR A 184 -29.42 -13.02 52.62
N LEU A 185 -28.43 -12.81 51.74
CA LEU A 185 -27.90 -11.48 51.40
C LEU A 185 -28.89 -10.64 50.59
N PHE A 186 -29.80 -11.28 49.86
CA PHE A 186 -30.80 -10.59 49.02
C PHE A 186 -31.86 -9.89 49.86
N GLY A 187 -32.12 -10.40 51.08
CA GLY A 187 -33.07 -9.79 52.03
C GLY A 187 -34.52 -9.72 51.54
N GLY A 188 -34.88 -10.47 50.50
CA GLY A 188 -36.20 -10.40 49.85
C GLY A 188 -36.43 -9.16 48.96
N GLU A 189 -35.42 -8.30 48.82
CA GLU A 189 -35.49 -7.11 47.97
C GLU A 189 -35.07 -7.44 46.53
N PRO A 190 -35.56 -6.69 45.52
CA PRO A 190 -35.09 -6.82 44.14
C PRO A 190 -33.57 -6.69 44.08
N THR A 191 -32.90 -7.68 43.49
CA THR A 191 -31.44 -7.80 43.55
C THR A 191 -30.85 -8.08 42.17
N LEU A 192 -29.94 -7.22 41.75
CA LEU A 192 -29.17 -7.36 40.51
C LEU A 192 -27.71 -7.63 40.85
N ILE A 193 -27.17 -8.72 40.33
CA ILE A 193 -25.76 -9.08 40.48
C ILE A 193 -25.11 -9.05 39.10
N LEU A 194 -23.99 -8.35 38.97
CA LEU A 194 -23.24 -8.19 37.73
C LEU A 194 -21.83 -8.77 37.92
N LEU A 195 -21.39 -9.66 37.04
CA LEU A 195 -20.04 -10.21 37.07
C LEU A 195 -19.32 -9.88 35.76
N ASP A 196 -18.30 -9.04 35.83
CA ASP A 196 -17.48 -8.66 34.67
C ASP A 196 -16.07 -9.26 34.79
N GLU A 197 -15.48 -9.64 33.65
CA GLU A 197 -14.09 -10.08 33.51
C GLU A 197 -13.59 -11.15 34.52
N LEU A 198 -14.45 -12.14 34.82
CA LEU A 198 -14.10 -13.25 35.74
C LEU A 198 -12.85 -14.04 35.34
N SER A 199 -12.52 -14.05 34.04
CA SER A 199 -11.30 -14.70 33.53
C SER A 199 -10.03 -14.04 34.05
N ILE A 200 -10.03 -12.70 34.19
CA ILE A 200 -8.90 -11.93 34.70
C ILE A 200 -8.72 -12.18 36.20
N TYR A 201 -9.82 -12.28 36.95
CA TYR A 201 -9.77 -12.66 38.35
C TYR A 201 -9.15 -14.05 38.54
N LEU A 202 -9.59 -15.07 37.78
CA LEU A 202 -9.06 -16.43 37.89
C LEU A 202 -7.53 -16.46 37.70
N ARG A 203 -7.02 -15.67 36.75
CA ARG A 203 -5.57 -15.55 36.53
C ARG A 203 -4.84 -14.99 37.75
N LYS A 204 -5.41 -13.99 38.43
CA LYS A 204 -4.84 -13.42 39.66
C LYS A 204 -4.82 -14.41 40.82
N VAL A 205 -5.85 -15.24 40.95
CA VAL A 205 -5.94 -16.24 42.03
C VAL A 205 -5.31 -17.58 41.68
N ARG A 206 -4.78 -17.77 40.47
CA ARG A 206 -4.09 -19.00 40.06
C ARG A 206 -2.99 -19.48 41.02
N PRO A 207 -2.19 -18.59 41.67
CA PRO A 207 -1.20 -19.02 42.66
C PRO A 207 -1.81 -19.59 43.96
N LEU A 208 -3.11 -19.40 44.20
CA LEU A 208 -3.82 -19.94 45.35
C LEU A 208 -4.31 -21.36 45.04
N ASP A 209 -4.06 -22.28 45.96
CA ASP A 209 -4.54 -23.66 45.84
C ASP A 209 -6.07 -23.71 45.78
N ASP A 210 -6.61 -24.54 44.89
CA ASP A 210 -8.04 -24.83 44.72
C ASP A 210 -8.95 -23.63 44.31
N ALA A 211 -8.41 -22.43 44.10
CA ALA A 211 -9.19 -21.22 43.84
C ALA A 211 -10.13 -21.32 42.62
N GLY A 212 -9.71 -22.02 41.56
CA GLY A 212 -10.57 -22.28 40.40
C GLY A 212 -11.81 -23.12 40.73
N ASN A 213 -11.64 -24.16 41.54
CA ASN A 213 -12.76 -25.01 41.98
C ASN A 213 -13.66 -24.26 42.97
N GLN A 214 -13.09 -23.45 43.87
CA GLN A 214 -13.87 -22.60 44.77
C GLN A 214 -14.68 -21.56 44.00
N LEU A 215 -14.13 -20.94 42.95
CA LEU A 215 -14.91 -20.06 42.07
C LEU A 215 -16.08 -20.80 41.40
N THR A 216 -15.86 -22.03 40.91
CA THR A 216 -16.94 -22.86 40.36
C THR A 216 -18.01 -23.19 41.42
N ALA A 217 -17.60 -23.53 42.64
CA ALA A 217 -18.50 -23.81 43.75
C ALA A 217 -19.31 -22.58 44.15
N PHE A 218 -18.69 -21.40 44.16
CA PHE A 218 -19.34 -20.12 44.38
C PHE A 218 -20.38 -19.83 43.31
N LEU A 219 -20.02 -19.93 42.02
CA LEU A 219 -20.93 -19.68 40.90
C LEU A 219 -22.13 -20.63 40.93
N THR A 220 -21.90 -21.92 41.21
CA THR A 220 -22.96 -22.91 41.37
C THR A 220 -23.91 -22.55 42.52
N SER A 221 -23.35 -22.10 43.65
CA SER A 221 -24.12 -21.67 44.81
C SER A 221 -24.90 -20.38 44.54
N LEU A 222 -24.30 -19.44 43.83
CA LEU A 222 -24.89 -18.17 43.44
C LEU A 222 -26.04 -18.38 42.46
N PHE A 223 -25.87 -19.24 41.45
CA PHE A 223 -26.92 -19.58 40.47
C PHE A 223 -28.15 -20.15 41.18
N LYS A 224 -27.94 -21.12 42.09
CA LYS A 224 -29.03 -21.69 42.92
C LYS A 224 -29.71 -20.64 43.79
N ALA A 225 -28.95 -19.74 44.40
CA ALA A 225 -29.50 -18.68 45.23
C ALA A 225 -30.38 -17.73 44.40
N VAL A 226 -29.89 -17.29 43.24
CA VAL A 226 -30.57 -16.35 42.32
C VAL A 226 -31.83 -16.98 41.70
N GLU A 227 -31.76 -18.24 41.26
CA GLU A 227 -32.94 -18.96 40.75
C GLU A 227 -34.03 -19.11 41.81
N GLY A 228 -33.64 -19.40 43.06
CA GLY A 228 -34.54 -19.55 44.19
C GLY A 228 -35.16 -18.24 44.69
N ALA A 229 -34.72 -17.08 44.18
CA ALA A 229 -35.23 -15.77 44.57
C ALA A 229 -36.03 -15.13 43.42
N PRO A 230 -37.34 -14.86 43.60
CA PRO A 230 -38.25 -14.48 42.50
C PRO A 230 -37.92 -13.13 41.85
N ASN A 231 -37.24 -12.24 42.57
CA ASN A 231 -36.88 -10.88 42.20
C ASN A 231 -35.35 -10.67 42.14
N ALA A 232 -34.57 -11.75 42.00
CA ALA A 232 -33.14 -11.68 41.78
C ALA A 232 -32.78 -11.98 40.32
N ALA A 233 -31.79 -11.27 39.80
CA ALA A 233 -31.20 -11.49 38.48
C ALA A 233 -29.66 -11.43 38.55
N LEU A 234 -29.01 -12.32 37.80
CA LEU A 234 -27.57 -12.37 37.63
C LEU A 234 -27.22 -12.16 36.16
N VAL A 235 -26.30 -11.25 35.88
CA VAL A 235 -25.77 -11.00 34.54
C VAL A 235 -24.26 -11.13 34.57
N TYR A 236 -23.67 -11.91 33.67
CA TYR A 236 -22.23 -12.08 33.59
C TYR A 236 -21.71 -12.03 32.16
N THR A 237 -20.44 -11.66 32.01
CA THR A 237 -19.75 -11.57 30.73
C THR A 237 -18.72 -12.70 30.59
N LEU A 238 -18.61 -13.26 29.38
CA LEU A 238 -17.52 -14.16 29.00
C LEU A 238 -16.90 -13.68 27.69
N ALA A 239 -15.59 -13.46 27.65
CA ALA A 239 -14.86 -13.24 26.40
C ALA A 239 -14.55 -14.59 25.75
N ILE A 240 -15.42 -15.06 24.85
CA ILE A 240 -15.11 -16.21 23.98
C ILE A 240 -14.75 -15.62 22.61
N GLY A 241 -13.50 -15.81 22.18
CA GLY A 241 -13.06 -15.41 20.85
C GLY A 241 -13.84 -16.17 19.76
N LYS A 242 -14.13 -15.51 18.63
CA LYS A 242 -14.82 -16.14 17.49
C LYS A 242 -13.98 -17.26 16.84
N ASP A 243 -12.68 -17.27 17.07
CA ASP A 243 -11.77 -18.30 16.57
C ASP A 243 -11.47 -19.31 17.66
N ASN A 244 -12.08 -20.48 17.55
CA ASN A 244 -11.81 -21.69 18.33
C ASN A 244 -10.37 -22.24 18.11
N GLN A 245 -9.40 -21.38 17.78
CA GLN A 245 -7.98 -21.71 17.61
C GLN A 245 -7.15 -20.95 18.64
N ALA A 246 -6.67 -21.71 19.63
CA ALA A 246 -5.70 -21.26 20.61
C ALA A 246 -4.38 -20.85 19.91
N THR A 247 -4.22 -19.56 19.65
CA THR A 247 -2.92 -18.98 19.28
C THR A 247 -2.49 -17.83 20.19
N ASP A 248 -3.39 -17.32 21.03
CA ASP A 248 -3.06 -16.33 22.05
C ASP A 248 -2.90 -16.98 23.43
N ALA A 249 -2.01 -16.41 24.25
CA ALA A 249 -1.77 -16.80 25.65
C ALA A 249 -3.02 -16.77 26.57
N TYR A 250 -4.16 -16.27 26.05
CA TYR A 250 -5.46 -16.16 26.70
C TYR A 250 -6.39 -17.38 26.46
N GLY A 251 -6.10 -18.22 25.46
CA GLY A 251 -7.03 -19.26 25.00
C GLY A 251 -7.35 -20.34 26.03
N GLU A 252 -6.35 -20.82 26.77
CA GLU A 252 -6.55 -21.90 27.77
C GLU A 252 -7.39 -21.44 28.97
N GLU A 253 -7.21 -20.20 29.40
CA GLU A 253 -7.86 -19.62 30.58
C GLU A 253 -9.34 -19.31 30.29
N HIS A 254 -9.63 -18.74 29.12
CA HIS A 254 -11.00 -18.52 28.66
C HIS A 254 -11.75 -19.83 28.46
N GLN A 255 -11.10 -20.85 27.89
CA GLN A 255 -11.71 -22.17 27.72
C GLN A 255 -12.02 -22.81 29.08
N PHE A 256 -11.09 -22.75 30.04
CA PHE A 256 -11.31 -23.28 31.38
C PHE A 256 -12.51 -22.63 32.08
N ILE A 257 -12.63 -21.29 32.04
CA ILE A 257 -13.79 -20.59 32.61
C ILE A 257 -15.08 -20.95 31.88
N ALA A 258 -15.06 -21.01 30.54
CA ALA A 258 -16.23 -21.39 29.76
C ALA A 258 -16.71 -22.81 30.12
N ASP A 259 -15.78 -23.76 30.27
CA ASP A 259 -16.08 -25.13 30.66
C ASP A 259 -16.65 -25.21 32.08
N LYS A 260 -16.07 -24.45 33.03
CA LYS A 260 -16.55 -24.39 34.42
C LYS A 260 -17.88 -23.68 34.58
N MET A 261 -18.14 -22.64 33.78
CA MET A 261 -19.44 -21.99 33.70
C MET A 261 -20.48 -22.92 33.11
N ALA A 262 -20.15 -23.64 32.03
CA ALA A 262 -21.04 -24.64 31.46
C ALA A 262 -21.36 -25.77 32.45
N GLU A 263 -20.37 -26.20 33.24
CA GLU A 263 -20.54 -27.15 34.35
C GLU A 263 -21.52 -26.60 35.39
N ALA A 264 -21.33 -25.37 35.88
CA ALA A 264 -22.22 -24.72 36.84
C ALA A 264 -23.65 -24.51 36.29
N GLU A 265 -23.78 -24.10 35.03
CA GLU A 265 -25.06 -23.97 34.31
C GLU A 265 -25.78 -25.31 34.20
N SER A 266 -25.05 -26.41 33.99
CA SER A 266 -25.63 -27.77 33.86
C SER A 266 -26.14 -28.36 35.18
N VAL A 267 -25.54 -27.93 36.30
CA VAL A 267 -25.95 -28.32 37.66
C VAL A 267 -27.15 -27.49 38.12
N SER A 268 -27.32 -26.30 37.54
CA SER A 268 -28.54 -25.50 37.63
C SER A 268 -29.61 -26.11 36.73
N ALA A 269 -30.86 -26.26 37.18
CA ALA A 269 -31.90 -26.94 36.40
C ALA A 269 -32.35 -26.15 35.14
N ARG A 270 -31.76 -24.98 34.87
CA ARG A 270 -32.07 -24.09 33.74
C ARG A 270 -30.79 -23.50 33.15
N LYS A 271 -30.68 -23.49 31.81
CA LYS A 271 -29.57 -22.84 31.08
C LYS A 271 -29.69 -21.32 31.16
N ALA A 272 -28.55 -20.63 31.22
CA ALA A 272 -28.50 -19.18 31.14
C ALA A 272 -29.09 -18.68 29.80
N THR A 273 -29.80 -17.55 29.83
CA THR A 273 -30.27 -16.91 28.58
C THR A 273 -29.13 -16.13 27.97
N ILE A 274 -28.73 -16.49 26.75
CA ILE A 274 -27.69 -15.81 25.99
C ILE A 274 -28.28 -14.57 25.34
N LEU A 275 -27.66 -13.41 25.57
CA LEU A 275 -28.08 -12.14 25.01
C LEU A 275 -26.88 -11.43 24.39
N ASN A 276 -27.07 -10.94 23.16
CA ASN A 276 -26.10 -10.12 22.45
C ASN A 276 -26.54 -8.65 22.55
N PRO A 277 -25.82 -7.76 23.24
CA PRO A 277 -26.21 -6.37 23.44
C PRO A 277 -26.22 -5.50 22.17
N THR A 278 -25.57 -5.90 21.08
CA THR A 278 -25.60 -5.17 19.79
C THR A 278 -25.45 -6.15 18.64
N GLU A 279 -26.27 -5.99 17.61
CA GLU A 279 -26.17 -6.74 16.35
C GLU A 279 -25.33 -5.96 15.30
N GLU A 280 -24.79 -6.66 14.29
CA GLU A 280 -23.86 -6.04 13.34
C GLU A 280 -24.52 -4.94 12.50
N ASP A 281 -25.81 -5.07 12.16
CA ASP A 281 -26.59 -4.10 11.39
C ASP A 281 -26.91 -2.80 12.16
N GLU A 282 -26.78 -2.80 13.49
CA GLU A 282 -27.05 -1.63 14.33
C GLU A 282 -25.79 -0.79 14.60
N THR A 283 -24.61 -1.29 14.22
CA THR A 283 -23.32 -0.62 14.45
C THR A 283 -23.32 0.81 13.92
N VAL A 284 -23.92 1.04 12.76
CA VAL A 284 -23.97 2.37 12.14
C VAL A 284 -24.77 3.38 12.95
N GLN A 285 -25.88 2.93 13.55
CA GLN A 285 -26.73 3.80 14.34
C GLN A 285 -26.06 4.18 15.66
N VAL A 286 -25.28 3.24 16.24
CA VAL A 286 -24.41 3.52 17.39
C VAL A 286 -23.38 4.59 17.02
N LEU A 287 -22.71 4.48 15.86
CA LEU A 287 -21.74 5.47 15.41
C LEU A 287 -22.39 6.84 15.19
N ARG A 288 -23.55 6.91 14.51
CA ARG A 288 -24.30 8.15 14.28
C ARG A 288 -24.64 8.86 15.59
N ARG A 289 -25.23 8.14 16.56
CA ARG A 289 -25.63 8.70 17.87
C ARG A 289 -24.43 9.17 18.72
N ARG A 290 -23.28 8.53 18.55
CA ARG A 290 -22.04 8.88 19.28
C ARG A 290 -21.25 10.02 18.65
N LEU A 291 -21.36 10.23 17.34
CA LEU A 291 -20.64 11.28 16.61
C LEU A 291 -21.46 12.57 16.48
N PHE A 292 -22.77 12.46 16.28
CA PHE A 292 -23.65 13.59 15.97
C PHE A 292 -24.72 13.78 17.05
N ALA A 293 -24.89 15.03 17.47
CA ALA A 293 -25.98 15.43 18.34
C ALA A 293 -27.30 15.49 17.56
N GLU A 294 -27.24 15.99 16.32
CA GLU A 294 -28.39 16.12 15.43
C GLU A 294 -27.98 15.90 13.97
N ILE A 295 -28.89 15.28 13.20
CA ILE A 295 -28.79 15.11 11.75
C ILE A 295 -30.18 15.49 11.19
N ASP A 296 -30.22 16.38 10.19
CA ASP A 296 -31.45 16.75 9.51
C ASP A 296 -31.94 15.59 8.62
N GLU A 297 -32.80 14.76 9.20
CA GLU A 297 -33.43 13.61 8.54
C GLU A 297 -34.21 13.99 7.26
N ALA A 298 -34.66 15.25 7.13
CA ALA A 298 -35.39 15.70 5.94
C ALA A 298 -34.48 15.91 4.72
N GLN A 299 -33.18 16.14 4.94
CA GLN A 299 -32.20 16.33 3.84
C GLN A 299 -31.59 15.01 3.36
N ILE A 300 -31.66 13.93 4.15
CA ILE A 300 -31.07 12.63 3.78
C ILE A 300 -31.55 12.13 2.40
N PRO A 301 -32.87 12.11 2.09
CA PRO A 301 -33.32 11.66 0.78
C PRO A 301 -32.76 12.49 -0.38
N VAL A 302 -32.61 13.81 -0.19
CA VAL A 302 -32.10 14.73 -1.21
C VAL A 302 -30.64 14.41 -1.54
N VAL A 303 -29.81 14.22 -0.51
CA VAL A 303 -28.39 13.88 -0.69
C VAL A 303 -28.24 12.47 -1.27
N VAL A 304 -28.93 11.48 -0.71
CA VAL A 304 -28.87 10.08 -1.17
C VAL A 304 -29.31 9.94 -2.63
N ASP A 305 -30.38 10.64 -3.04
CA ASP A 305 -30.83 10.63 -4.43
C ASP A 305 -29.81 11.26 -5.39
N ALA A 306 -29.07 12.28 -4.95
CA ALA A 306 -28.00 12.89 -5.73
C ALA A 306 -26.85 11.90 -5.97
N TYR A 307 -26.42 11.17 -4.94
CA TYR A 307 -25.44 10.09 -5.08
C TYR A 307 -25.94 8.97 -5.99
N ARG A 308 -27.18 8.50 -5.80
CA ARG A 308 -27.79 7.48 -6.66
C ARG A 308 -27.76 7.92 -8.12
N GLN A 309 -28.06 9.18 -8.42
CA GLN A 309 -28.04 9.70 -9.78
C GLN A 309 -26.62 9.68 -10.39
N VAL A 310 -25.62 10.10 -9.62
CA VAL A 310 -24.22 10.09 -10.06
C VAL A 310 -23.74 8.65 -10.29
N TRP A 311 -24.01 7.73 -9.36
CA TRP A 311 -23.64 6.32 -9.51
C TRP A 311 -24.34 5.65 -10.69
N ALA A 312 -25.63 5.94 -10.92
CA ALA A 312 -26.37 5.41 -12.05
C ALA A 312 -25.83 5.96 -13.39
N THR A 313 -25.46 7.24 -13.44
CA THR A 313 -24.89 7.87 -14.64
C THR A 313 -23.56 7.23 -15.05
N HIS A 314 -22.77 6.79 -14.07
CA HIS A 314 -21.44 6.23 -14.29
C HIS A 314 -21.35 4.72 -14.04
N GLY A 315 -22.47 4.00 -13.97
CA GLY A 315 -22.53 2.61 -13.50
C GLY A 315 -21.55 1.66 -14.19
N GLU A 316 -21.35 1.77 -15.51
CA GLU A 316 -20.41 0.93 -16.28
C GLU A 316 -18.92 1.14 -15.88
N SER A 317 -18.62 2.26 -15.23
CA SER A 317 -17.29 2.63 -14.77
C SER A 317 -17.11 2.43 -13.25
N LEU A 318 -18.13 1.98 -12.54
CA LEU A 318 -18.10 1.73 -11.10
C LEU A 318 -18.15 0.23 -10.81
N VAL A 319 -18.07 -0.11 -9.53
CA VAL A 319 -18.37 -1.49 -9.10
C VAL A 319 -19.85 -1.78 -9.28
N ASP A 320 -20.17 -3.03 -9.59
CA ASP A 320 -21.54 -3.46 -9.88
C ASP A 320 -22.51 -3.09 -8.73
N GLU A 321 -22.03 -3.28 -7.49
CA GLU A 321 -22.81 -2.99 -6.28
C GLU A 321 -23.18 -1.52 -6.12
N ALA A 322 -22.50 -0.57 -6.77
CA ALA A 322 -22.77 0.86 -6.66
C ALA A 322 -24.19 1.23 -7.11
N THR A 323 -24.75 0.46 -8.05
CA THR A 323 -26.08 0.71 -8.62
C THR A 323 -27.18 -0.14 -7.96
N HIS A 324 -26.83 -1.03 -7.03
CA HIS A 324 -27.79 -1.86 -6.34
C HIS A 324 -28.67 -1.02 -5.40
N SER A 325 -29.95 -1.35 -5.32
CA SER A 325 -30.89 -0.68 -4.41
C SER A 325 -30.49 -0.81 -2.94
N GLU A 326 -29.85 -1.94 -2.58
CA GLU A 326 -29.35 -2.18 -1.23
C GLU A 326 -28.26 -1.18 -0.83
N THR A 327 -27.37 -0.80 -1.75
CA THR A 327 -26.33 0.21 -1.50
C THR A 327 -26.92 1.58 -1.19
N VAL A 328 -27.97 1.97 -1.91
CA VAL A 328 -28.69 3.23 -1.67
C VAL A 328 -29.40 3.22 -0.32
N GLU A 329 -30.04 2.10 0.03
CA GLU A 329 -30.70 1.96 1.34
C GLU A 329 -29.70 1.94 2.49
N ASN A 330 -28.58 1.22 2.31
CA ASN A 330 -27.47 1.24 3.25
C ASN A 330 -26.91 2.65 3.42
N PHE A 331 -26.82 3.45 2.35
CA PHE A 331 -26.41 4.84 2.45
C PHE A 331 -27.41 5.68 3.25
N ARG A 332 -28.70 5.53 2.97
CA ARG A 332 -29.77 6.20 3.72
C ARG A 332 -29.68 5.92 5.22
N LEU A 333 -29.43 4.67 5.61
CA LEU A 333 -29.29 4.28 7.01
C LEU A 333 -28.00 4.81 7.64
N SER A 334 -26.93 4.93 6.84
CA SER A 334 -25.58 5.29 7.30
C SER A 334 -25.21 6.76 7.23
N TYR A 335 -25.99 7.59 6.55
CA TYR A 335 -25.77 9.02 6.44
C TYR A 335 -25.49 9.68 7.82
N PRO A 336 -24.45 10.53 7.96
CA PRO A 336 -23.63 11.13 6.91
C PRO A 336 -22.42 10.31 6.44
N LEU A 337 -22.31 9.03 6.81
CA LEU A 337 -21.20 8.17 6.37
C LEU A 337 -21.51 7.55 5.01
N HIS A 338 -20.59 7.67 4.04
CA HIS A 338 -20.69 6.96 2.79
C HIS A 338 -20.60 5.42 3.04
N PRO A 339 -21.33 4.56 2.31
CA PRO A 339 -21.36 3.11 2.58
C PRO A 339 -19.98 2.47 2.62
N GLU A 340 -19.08 2.97 1.76
CA GLU A 340 -17.70 2.45 1.68
C GLU A 340 -16.88 2.67 2.96
N VAL A 341 -17.16 3.72 3.75
CA VAL A 341 -16.48 3.94 5.03
C VAL A 341 -16.71 2.76 5.95
N LEU A 342 -17.97 2.35 6.12
CA LEU A 342 -18.33 1.25 6.99
C LEU A 342 -17.84 -0.08 6.41
N LYS A 343 -18.00 -0.30 5.10
CA LYS A 343 -17.50 -1.52 4.43
C LYS A 343 -16.00 -1.68 4.65
N THR A 344 -15.23 -0.60 4.55
CA THR A 344 -13.78 -0.60 4.77
C THR A 344 -13.43 -0.85 6.23
N LEU A 345 -14.02 -0.10 7.15
CA LEU A 345 -13.66 -0.21 8.57
C LEU A 345 -14.08 -1.55 9.19
N THR A 346 -15.21 -2.11 8.77
CA THR A 346 -15.72 -3.40 9.28
C THR A 346 -15.16 -4.62 8.56
N GLY A 347 -14.99 -4.55 7.23
CA GLY A 347 -14.53 -5.67 6.40
C GLY A 347 -13.02 -5.80 6.30
N LYS A 348 -12.28 -4.69 6.47
CA LYS A 348 -10.81 -4.65 6.34
C LYS A 348 -10.14 -4.25 7.65
N THR A 349 -10.37 -3.03 8.12
CA THR A 349 -9.64 -2.50 9.29
C THR A 349 -9.92 -3.30 10.56
N ALA A 350 -11.15 -3.78 10.76
CA ALA A 350 -11.51 -4.62 11.90
C ALA A 350 -10.93 -6.04 11.87
N THR A 351 -10.21 -6.43 10.81
CA THR A 351 -9.43 -7.68 10.79
C THR A 351 -8.08 -7.54 11.51
N LEU A 352 -7.63 -6.32 11.81
CA LEU A 352 -6.40 -6.10 12.56
C LEU A 352 -6.58 -6.52 14.03
N SER A 353 -5.62 -7.27 14.57
CA SER A 353 -5.67 -7.85 15.92
C SER A 353 -5.93 -6.82 17.03
N ASN A 354 -5.38 -5.61 16.90
CA ASN A 354 -5.53 -4.54 17.89
C ASN A 354 -6.75 -3.64 17.64
N PHE A 355 -7.55 -3.90 16.61
CA PHE A 355 -8.70 -3.06 16.27
C PHE A 355 -9.94 -3.48 17.06
N GLN A 356 -10.22 -2.74 18.13
CA GLN A 356 -11.49 -2.85 18.85
C GLN A 356 -12.63 -2.34 17.95
N ARG A 357 -13.30 -3.22 17.20
CA ARG A 357 -14.24 -2.88 16.11
C ARG A 357 -14.99 -1.55 16.28
N VAL A 358 -15.90 -1.42 17.24
CA VAL A 358 -16.71 -0.20 17.41
C VAL A 358 -15.90 0.99 17.95
N ARG A 359 -15.03 0.76 18.94
CA ARG A 359 -14.25 1.81 19.60
C ARG A 359 -13.15 2.40 18.71
N GLY A 360 -12.44 1.55 17.96
CA GLY A 360 -11.46 1.96 16.96
C GLY A 360 -12.11 2.76 15.82
N MET A 361 -13.30 2.35 15.37
CA MET A 361 -14.07 3.14 14.40
C MET A 361 -14.44 4.52 14.95
N LEU A 362 -14.96 4.59 16.18
CA LEU A 362 -15.31 5.87 16.81
C LEU A 362 -14.11 6.80 16.94
N ARG A 363 -12.93 6.30 17.35
CA ARG A 363 -11.73 7.14 17.48
C ARG A 363 -11.28 7.72 16.14
N LEU A 364 -11.23 6.90 15.09
CA LEU A 364 -10.87 7.37 13.75
C LEU A 364 -11.89 8.37 13.20
N LEU A 365 -13.18 8.05 13.31
CA LEU A 365 -14.25 8.88 12.77
C LEU A 365 -14.44 10.17 13.57
N ALA A 366 -14.26 10.16 14.89
CA ALA A 366 -14.31 11.37 15.69
C ALA A 366 -13.21 12.36 15.31
N GLY A 367 -11.96 11.89 15.14
CA GLY A 367 -10.87 12.72 14.63
C GLY A 367 -11.14 13.24 13.22
N THR A 368 -11.74 12.41 12.36
CA THR A 368 -12.14 12.79 11.00
C THR A 368 -13.22 13.88 11.01
N VAL A 369 -14.26 13.74 11.83
CA VAL A 369 -15.32 14.73 11.99
C VAL A 369 -14.78 16.04 12.54
N ALA A 370 -13.93 16.00 13.57
CA ALA A 370 -13.29 17.20 14.11
C ALA A 370 -12.50 17.96 13.03
N GLN A 371 -11.67 17.25 12.26
CA GLN A 371 -10.89 17.83 11.16
C GLN A 371 -11.76 18.37 10.02
N LEU A 372 -12.86 17.68 9.68
CA LEU A 372 -13.78 18.15 8.64
C LEU A 372 -14.47 19.46 9.03
N TRP A 373 -14.88 19.60 10.29
CA TRP A 373 -15.52 20.83 10.78
C TRP A 373 -14.55 22.01 10.93
N GLU A 374 -13.25 21.74 11.08
CA GLU A 374 -12.20 22.76 11.03
C GLU A 374 -11.96 23.26 9.60
N ASN A 375 -11.91 22.35 8.61
CA ASN A 375 -11.52 22.67 7.23
C ASN A 375 -12.68 23.07 6.31
N GLN A 376 -13.88 22.54 6.57
CA GLN A 376 -15.11 22.74 5.79
C GLN A 376 -14.95 22.67 4.25
N PRO A 377 -14.43 21.56 3.69
CA PRO A 377 -14.34 21.38 2.24
C PRO A 377 -15.71 21.49 1.55
N ALA A 378 -15.79 22.32 0.50
CA ALA A 378 -17.05 22.67 -0.14
C ALA A 378 -17.76 21.49 -0.83
N ASP A 379 -17.03 20.43 -1.18
CA ASP A 379 -17.52 19.22 -1.84
C ASP A 379 -17.99 18.12 -0.88
N ALA A 380 -17.83 18.29 0.44
CA ALA A 380 -18.17 17.27 1.42
C ALA A 380 -19.69 17.18 1.71
N THR A 381 -20.42 16.53 0.81
CA THR A 381 -21.84 16.17 0.99
C THR A 381 -22.06 14.89 1.80
N ALA A 382 -21.02 14.07 1.98
CA ALA A 382 -20.99 12.92 2.89
C ALA A 382 -19.55 12.64 3.32
N ILE A 383 -19.36 11.86 4.38
CA ILE A 383 -18.04 11.44 4.88
C ILE A 383 -17.62 10.17 4.13
N HIS A 384 -16.67 10.30 3.21
CA HIS A 384 -16.01 9.21 2.50
C HIS A 384 -14.72 8.69 3.17
N PRO A 385 -14.17 7.54 2.70
CA PRO A 385 -12.88 7.03 3.17
C PRO A 385 -11.74 8.04 3.04
N HIS A 386 -11.73 8.87 1.98
CA HIS A 386 -10.70 9.86 1.75
C HIS A 386 -10.65 11.01 2.76
N HIS A 387 -11.70 11.20 3.55
CA HIS A 387 -11.69 12.20 4.62
C HIS A 387 -10.91 11.72 5.86
N ILE A 388 -10.64 10.42 5.99
CA ILE A 388 -9.76 9.89 7.03
C ILE A 388 -8.32 10.23 6.62
N ASP A 389 -7.84 11.39 7.07
CA ASP A 389 -6.57 11.95 6.63
C ASP A 389 -5.40 11.54 7.55
N PRO A 390 -4.49 10.65 7.12
CA PRO A 390 -3.32 10.28 7.91
C PRO A 390 -2.27 11.41 8.00
N GLY A 391 -2.48 12.56 7.34
CA GLY A 391 -1.69 13.77 7.54
C GLY A 391 -1.99 14.46 8.88
N HIS A 392 -3.21 14.29 9.42
CA HIS A 392 -3.62 14.85 10.69
C HIS A 392 -3.09 14.01 11.86
N GLU A 393 -2.33 14.63 12.77
CA GLU A 393 -1.56 13.91 13.80
C GLU A 393 -2.40 12.99 14.70
N PRO A 394 -3.58 13.39 15.22
CA PRO A 394 -4.47 12.49 15.95
C PRO A 394 -4.86 11.22 15.19
N ILE A 395 -5.22 11.34 13.90
CA ILE A 395 -5.59 10.20 13.05
C ILE A 395 -4.36 9.35 12.74
N ARG A 396 -3.23 10.00 12.40
CA ARG A 396 -1.95 9.32 12.15
C ARG A 396 -1.52 8.49 13.34
N ARG A 397 -1.58 9.04 14.55
CA ARG A 397 -1.20 8.35 15.78
C ARG A 397 -2.08 7.13 16.04
N GLU A 398 -3.39 7.23 15.80
CA GLU A 398 -4.30 6.08 15.90
C GLU A 398 -3.86 4.96 14.93
N ILE A 399 -3.66 5.29 13.65
CA ILE A 399 -3.26 4.33 12.60
C ILE A 399 -1.90 3.69 12.91
N VAL A 400 -0.89 4.52 13.17
CA VAL A 400 0.51 4.07 13.33
C VAL A 400 0.71 3.33 14.65
N THR A 401 0.22 3.89 15.76
CA THR A 401 0.54 3.39 17.10
C THR A 401 -0.46 2.34 17.55
N ARG A 402 -1.77 2.64 17.50
CA ARG A 402 -2.80 1.74 18.04
C ARG A 402 -3.09 0.58 17.10
N LEU A 403 -3.17 0.85 15.79
CA LEU A 403 -3.39 -0.21 14.81
C LEU A 403 -2.11 -0.94 14.43
N GLY A 404 -0.95 -0.53 14.96
CA GLY A 404 0.34 -1.16 14.72
C GLY A 404 0.84 -1.02 13.28
N GLN A 405 0.45 0.04 12.57
CA GLN A 405 0.73 0.22 11.13
C GLN A 405 1.95 1.13 10.88
N ALA A 406 2.92 1.16 11.80
CA ALA A 406 4.12 2.00 11.69
C ALA A 406 4.97 1.72 10.44
N ALA A 407 4.88 0.51 9.88
CA ALA A 407 5.56 0.15 8.65
C ALA A 407 5.18 1.04 7.44
N TYR A 408 4.00 1.69 7.46
CA TYR A 408 3.55 2.56 6.39
C TYR A 408 3.85 4.06 6.60
N ILE A 409 4.55 4.46 7.67
CA ILE A 409 4.96 5.86 7.88
C ILE A 409 5.65 6.45 6.62
N PRO A 410 6.58 5.75 5.95
CA PRO A 410 7.21 6.28 4.75
C PRO A 410 6.23 6.49 3.59
N ALA A 411 5.27 5.58 3.39
CA ALA A 411 4.23 5.72 2.37
C ALA A 411 3.29 6.90 2.67
N ILE A 412 2.89 7.07 3.95
CA ILE A 412 2.05 8.19 4.38
C ILE A 412 2.75 9.51 4.09
N THR A 413 4.00 9.64 4.55
CA THR A 413 4.74 10.91 4.51
C THR A 413 5.18 11.32 3.10
N ASN A 414 5.57 10.37 2.26
CA ASN A 414 6.10 10.68 0.92
C ASN A 414 5.03 10.67 -0.17
N ASP A 415 4.00 9.82 -0.07
CA ASP A 415 3.04 9.64 -1.17
C ASP A 415 1.63 10.12 -0.82
N VAL A 416 1.13 9.90 0.41
CA VAL A 416 -0.29 10.12 0.75
C VAL A 416 -0.59 11.51 1.31
N ALA A 417 0.05 11.88 2.42
CA ALA A 417 -0.28 13.08 3.20
C ALA A 417 0.95 13.54 4.02
N GLY A 418 1.78 14.37 3.38
CA GLY A 418 2.99 14.95 3.94
C GLY A 418 2.69 16.16 4.83
N SER A 419 3.74 16.68 5.48
CA SER A 419 3.64 17.89 6.28
C SER A 419 3.59 19.14 5.40
N PRO A 420 3.17 20.31 5.93
CA PRO A 420 3.22 21.55 5.17
C PRO A 420 4.63 21.92 4.64
N ASP A 421 5.68 21.53 5.37
CA ASP A 421 7.09 21.78 5.01
C ASP A 421 7.62 20.80 3.95
N ALA A 422 7.03 19.62 3.86
CA ALA A 422 7.40 18.56 2.93
C ALA A 422 6.13 17.86 2.42
N ARG A 423 5.61 18.38 1.30
CA ARG A 423 4.41 17.85 0.64
C ARG A 423 4.66 16.43 0.16
N ALA A 424 3.65 15.58 0.33
CA ALA A 424 3.63 14.26 -0.29
C ALA A 424 3.25 14.37 -1.78
N LEU A 425 3.59 13.34 -2.55
CA LEU A 425 3.29 13.24 -3.98
C LEU A 425 1.84 13.60 -4.33
N ALA A 426 0.86 13.09 -3.58
CA ALA A 426 -0.54 13.40 -3.85
C ALA A 426 -0.85 14.90 -3.74
N GLN A 427 -0.26 15.58 -2.76
CA GLN A 427 -0.42 17.03 -2.55
C GLN A 427 0.32 17.83 -3.63
N GLU A 428 1.46 17.33 -4.11
CA GLU A 428 2.22 17.95 -5.21
C GLU A 428 1.44 17.90 -6.53
N ILE A 429 0.90 16.73 -6.88
CA ILE A 429 0.08 16.54 -8.09
C ILE A 429 -1.17 17.42 -8.05
N ASP A 430 -1.85 17.50 -6.90
CA ASP A 430 -3.03 18.37 -6.76
C ASP A 430 -2.68 19.86 -6.88
N ALA A 431 -1.54 20.28 -6.33
CA ALA A 431 -1.08 21.66 -6.45
C ALA A 431 -0.75 22.04 -7.91
N GLU A 432 -0.20 21.11 -8.70
CA GLU A 432 0.15 21.32 -10.11
C GLU A 432 -1.05 21.24 -11.05
N HIS A 433 -1.98 20.31 -10.82
CA HIS A 433 -3.02 19.96 -11.79
C HIS A 433 -4.46 20.23 -11.35
N HIS A 434 -4.74 20.33 -10.05
CA HIS A 434 -6.10 20.48 -9.51
C HIS A 434 -6.25 21.72 -8.63
N SER A 435 -5.44 22.75 -8.87
CA SER A 435 -5.50 24.00 -8.10
C SER A 435 -6.88 24.65 -8.20
N GLY A 436 -7.51 24.92 -7.05
CA GLY A 436 -8.86 25.49 -6.97
C GLY A 436 -10.01 24.50 -7.20
N MET A 437 -9.71 23.21 -7.36
CA MET A 437 -10.67 22.11 -7.43
C MET A 437 -10.58 21.25 -6.14
N PRO A 438 -11.48 20.28 -5.92
CA PRO A 438 -11.27 19.26 -4.90
C PRO A 438 -9.92 18.56 -5.09
N PRO A 439 -9.21 18.18 -4.00
CA PRO A 439 -7.89 17.55 -4.08
C PRO A 439 -8.02 16.06 -4.48
N TYR A 440 -8.31 15.82 -5.77
CA TYR A 440 -8.61 14.50 -6.33
C TYR A 440 -7.51 13.46 -6.06
N THR A 441 -6.24 13.86 -6.12
CA THR A 441 -5.11 12.96 -5.94
C THR A 441 -4.95 12.57 -4.47
N ALA A 442 -5.08 13.54 -3.55
CA ALA A 442 -5.13 13.25 -2.12
C ALA A 442 -6.33 12.34 -1.78
N TYR A 443 -7.48 12.55 -2.41
CA TYR A 443 -8.64 11.68 -2.19
C TYR A 443 -8.39 10.24 -2.62
N ILE A 444 -7.81 10.05 -3.80
CA ILE A 444 -7.44 8.72 -4.29
C ILE A 444 -6.37 8.07 -3.39
N ALA A 445 -5.30 8.79 -3.06
CA ALA A 445 -4.22 8.28 -2.23
C ALA A 445 -4.71 7.84 -0.85
N ARG A 446 -5.51 8.67 -0.17
CA ARG A 446 -6.10 8.35 1.15
C ARG A 446 -7.07 7.17 1.08
N THR A 447 -7.89 7.10 0.03
CA THR A 447 -8.79 5.96 -0.19
C THR A 447 -8.00 4.66 -0.35
N ILE A 448 -6.99 4.63 -1.22
CA ILE A 448 -6.13 3.45 -1.41
C ILE A 448 -5.43 3.08 -0.10
N PHE A 449 -4.97 4.08 0.66
CA PHE A 449 -4.33 3.87 1.94
C PHE A 449 -5.27 3.19 2.95
N MET A 450 -6.50 3.70 3.12
CA MET A 450 -7.47 3.08 4.04
C MET A 450 -7.82 1.65 3.65
N HIS A 451 -7.90 1.34 2.35
CA HIS A 451 -8.11 -0.03 1.88
C HIS A 451 -6.88 -0.93 1.99
N THR A 452 -5.69 -0.38 2.20
CA THR A 452 -4.46 -1.15 2.46
C THR A 452 -4.45 -1.73 3.89
N LEU A 453 -5.20 -1.13 4.81
CA LEU A 453 -5.25 -1.50 6.24
C LEU A 453 -6.12 -2.75 6.47
N ALA A 454 -5.57 -3.92 6.19
CA ALA A 454 -6.16 -5.23 6.51
C ALA A 454 -5.08 -6.21 7.01
N PHE A 455 -5.47 -7.17 7.86
CA PHE A 455 -4.56 -8.22 8.32
C PHE A 455 -4.26 -9.21 7.19
N ASN A 456 -5.31 -9.73 6.55
CA ASN A 456 -5.21 -10.71 5.48
C ASN A 456 -4.73 -10.06 4.18
N ASP A 457 -3.65 -10.57 3.59
CA ASP A 457 -3.09 -10.04 2.34
C ASP A 457 -4.10 -9.95 1.17
N PRO A 458 -4.99 -10.94 0.95
CA PRO A 458 -6.00 -10.87 -0.10
C PRO A 458 -7.04 -9.76 0.07
N LEU A 459 -7.22 -9.22 1.28
CA LEU A 459 -8.16 -8.13 1.57
C LEU A 459 -7.56 -6.74 1.33
N LYS A 460 -6.23 -6.65 1.17
CA LYS A 460 -5.51 -5.37 1.04
C LYS A 460 -5.68 -4.79 -0.35
N GLY A 461 -6.02 -3.51 -0.39
CA GLY A 461 -6.16 -2.72 -1.61
C GLY A 461 -7.55 -2.79 -2.22
N LEU A 462 -7.70 -2.21 -3.41
CA LEU A 462 -8.96 -2.15 -4.13
C LEU A 462 -8.78 -2.09 -5.65
N SER A 463 -9.85 -2.33 -6.40
CA SER A 463 -9.86 -2.20 -7.86
C SER A 463 -10.04 -0.74 -8.32
N PRO A 464 -9.71 -0.39 -9.57
CA PRO A 464 -9.99 0.92 -10.15
C PRO A 464 -11.48 1.33 -10.10
N GLU A 465 -12.39 0.38 -10.32
CA GLU A 465 -13.85 0.58 -10.24
C GLU A 465 -14.25 0.94 -8.81
N GLN A 466 -13.70 0.22 -7.82
CA GLN A 466 -13.97 0.47 -6.41
C GLN A 466 -13.42 1.83 -5.99
N ALA A 467 -12.27 2.26 -6.52
CA ALA A 467 -11.66 3.54 -6.16
C ALA A 467 -12.50 4.71 -6.65
N ARG A 468 -13.00 4.61 -7.90
CA ARG A 468 -13.95 5.56 -8.47
C ARG A 468 -15.20 5.66 -7.60
N TYR A 469 -15.82 4.53 -7.26
CA TYR A 469 -17.03 4.53 -6.41
C TYR A 469 -16.78 5.15 -5.03
N SER A 470 -15.64 4.86 -4.42
CA SER A 470 -15.30 5.33 -3.06
C SER A 470 -15.08 6.84 -2.96
N VAL A 471 -14.64 7.48 -4.05
CA VAL A 471 -14.35 8.92 -4.12
C VAL A 471 -15.51 9.71 -4.72
N MET A 472 -16.31 9.08 -5.59
CA MET A 472 -17.35 9.73 -6.36
C MET A 472 -18.52 10.21 -5.50
N GLY A 473 -18.77 11.51 -5.53
CA GLY A 473 -19.97 12.17 -5.02
C GLY A 473 -20.43 13.34 -5.89
N PRO A 474 -21.54 14.00 -5.54
CA PRO A 474 -22.14 15.09 -6.31
C PRO A 474 -21.23 16.28 -6.64
N GLY A 475 -20.18 16.52 -5.83
CA GLY A 475 -19.20 17.59 -6.03
C GLY A 475 -17.94 17.20 -6.83
N THR A 476 -17.88 15.97 -7.37
CA THR A 476 -16.67 15.41 -8.01
C THR A 476 -16.96 14.92 -9.44
N ASP A 477 -15.93 14.86 -10.30
CA ASP A 477 -16.04 14.38 -11.68
C ASP A 477 -15.19 13.13 -11.89
N ILE A 478 -15.74 12.10 -12.53
CA ILE A 478 -15.06 10.83 -12.78
C ILE A 478 -13.78 10.98 -13.62
N SER A 479 -13.74 11.96 -14.52
CA SER A 479 -12.62 12.20 -15.43
C SER A 479 -11.40 12.68 -14.66
N PHE A 480 -11.59 13.62 -13.73
CA PHE A 480 -10.52 14.09 -12.84
C PHE A 480 -10.10 13.02 -11.83
N ILE A 481 -11.04 12.21 -11.34
CA ILE A 481 -10.71 11.04 -10.50
C ILE A 481 -9.78 10.07 -11.25
N GLU A 482 -10.10 9.74 -12.51
CA GLU A 482 -9.28 8.82 -13.31
C GLU A 482 -7.94 9.42 -13.75
N GLU A 483 -7.89 10.71 -14.04
CA GLU A 483 -6.64 11.42 -14.33
C GLU A 483 -5.71 11.40 -13.11
N ALA A 484 -6.23 11.81 -11.95
CA ALA A 484 -5.50 11.82 -10.69
C ALA A 484 -4.98 10.41 -10.33
N ARG A 485 -5.83 9.38 -10.47
CA ARG A 485 -5.45 7.98 -10.23
C ARG A 485 -4.29 7.54 -11.13
N LYS A 486 -4.36 7.81 -12.43
CA LYS A 486 -3.31 7.40 -13.38
C LYS A 486 -1.98 8.09 -13.10
N LYS A 487 -2.00 9.41 -12.83
CA LYS A 487 -0.80 10.18 -12.47
C LYS A 487 -0.19 9.66 -11.16
N PHE A 488 -1.02 9.47 -10.13
CA PHE A 488 -0.57 8.97 -8.84
C PHE A 488 0.09 7.59 -8.93
N ILE A 489 -0.52 6.63 -9.64
CA ILE A 489 0.05 5.29 -9.82
C ILE A 489 1.37 5.34 -10.60
N ALA A 490 1.49 6.23 -11.58
CA ALA A 490 2.69 6.34 -12.40
C ALA A 490 3.92 6.88 -11.62
N GLU A 491 3.69 7.59 -10.52
CA GLU A 491 4.74 8.31 -9.77
C GLU A 491 4.94 7.82 -8.34
N SER A 492 3.94 7.14 -7.76
CA SER A 492 3.99 6.63 -6.39
C SER A 492 5.13 5.63 -6.20
N ALA A 493 5.98 5.92 -5.22
CA ALA A 493 7.09 5.08 -4.83
C ALA A 493 6.65 3.90 -3.95
N TYR A 494 5.48 3.97 -3.33
CA TYR A 494 5.04 2.95 -2.36
C TYR A 494 3.85 2.12 -2.83
N LEU A 495 3.23 2.42 -3.98
CA LEU A 495 2.20 1.55 -4.53
C LEU A 495 2.77 0.24 -5.08
N ASP A 496 1.99 -0.83 -4.94
CA ASP A 496 2.26 -2.14 -5.52
C ASP A 496 2.24 -2.07 -7.05
N ASP A 497 3.41 -2.20 -7.68
CA ASP A 497 3.61 -2.04 -9.14
C ASP A 497 3.48 -3.36 -9.91
N ARG A 498 3.08 -4.45 -9.24
CA ARG A 498 2.88 -5.76 -9.88
C ARG A 498 1.70 -5.71 -10.86
N PRO A 499 1.84 -6.24 -12.08
CA PRO A 499 0.75 -6.29 -13.06
C PRO A 499 -0.48 -7.01 -12.48
N GLY A 500 -1.62 -6.33 -12.49
CA GLY A 500 -2.90 -6.87 -12.00
C GLY A 500 -3.04 -6.94 -10.47
N ALA A 501 -2.07 -6.43 -9.70
CA ALA A 501 -2.24 -6.29 -8.26
C ALA A 501 -3.34 -5.27 -7.92
N PRO A 502 -4.11 -5.49 -6.85
CA PRO A 502 -5.01 -4.47 -6.33
C PRO A 502 -4.21 -3.23 -5.93
N MET A 503 -4.79 -2.04 -6.08
CA MET A 503 -4.13 -0.81 -5.66
C MET A 503 -4.00 -0.83 -4.14
N ARG A 504 -2.78 -0.99 -3.64
CA ARG A 504 -2.41 -1.00 -2.22
C ARG A 504 -1.03 -0.43 -2.03
N PHE A 505 -0.79 0.14 -0.86
CA PHE A 505 0.55 0.55 -0.46
C PHE A 505 1.35 -0.65 0.05
N LEU A 506 2.64 -0.64 -0.24
CA LEU A 506 3.67 -1.48 0.33
C LEU A 506 4.34 -0.71 1.48
N ALA A 507 4.86 -1.43 2.47
CA ALA A 507 5.64 -0.83 3.55
C ALA A 507 6.99 -0.30 3.04
N GLU A 508 7.54 -0.96 2.01
CA GLU A 508 8.81 -0.62 1.38
C GLU A 508 8.55 0.02 0.01
N ALA A 509 9.41 0.94 -0.40
CA ALA A 509 9.30 1.55 -1.72
C ALA A 509 9.53 0.50 -2.82
N ASN A 510 8.76 0.58 -3.92
CA ASN A 510 8.92 -0.29 -5.06
C ASN A 510 10.25 0.01 -5.79
N LEU A 511 10.93 -1.06 -6.20
CA LEU A 511 12.27 -0.95 -6.77
C LEU A 511 12.29 -0.16 -8.09
N SER A 512 11.21 -0.22 -8.86
CA SER A 512 11.06 0.48 -10.13
C SER A 512 11.19 2.00 -9.98
N GLN A 513 10.53 2.57 -8.97
CA GLN A 513 10.58 4.02 -8.72
C GLN A 513 11.88 4.42 -8.03
N ILE A 514 12.46 3.57 -7.19
CA ILE A 514 13.82 3.78 -6.65
C ILE A 514 14.82 3.94 -7.81
N ILE A 515 14.79 3.02 -8.79
CA ILE A 515 15.66 3.11 -9.98
C ILE A 515 15.38 4.37 -10.79
N ARG A 516 14.11 4.75 -10.99
CA ARG A 516 13.74 5.95 -11.75
C ARG A 516 14.21 7.24 -11.07
N ARG A 517 14.10 7.34 -9.75
CA ARG A 517 14.61 8.48 -8.98
C ARG A 517 16.13 8.59 -9.09
N GLU A 518 16.84 7.47 -9.00
CA GLU A 518 18.30 7.48 -9.21
C GLU A 518 18.67 7.85 -10.65
N ASP A 519 17.91 7.40 -11.65
CA ASP A 519 18.09 7.76 -13.07
C ASP A 519 17.99 9.27 -13.32
N GLN A 520 17.10 9.97 -12.60
CA GLN A 520 16.96 11.43 -12.65
C GLN A 520 18.13 12.17 -11.98
N HIS A 521 18.82 11.56 -11.02
CA HIS A 521 19.98 12.14 -10.34
C HIS A 521 21.30 11.87 -11.08
N VAL A 522 21.31 11.07 -12.14
CA VAL A 522 22.51 10.81 -12.95
C VAL A 522 22.95 12.10 -13.64
N ASP A 523 24.21 12.51 -13.41
CA ASP A 523 24.80 13.67 -14.08
C ASP A 523 24.85 13.46 -15.59
N ALA A 524 24.42 14.47 -16.35
CA ALA A 524 24.38 14.39 -17.80
C ALA A 524 25.78 14.30 -18.44
N GLY A 525 26.80 14.90 -17.79
CA GLY A 525 28.20 14.82 -18.20
C GLY A 525 28.77 13.42 -17.98
N GLU A 526 28.54 12.82 -16.81
CA GLU A 526 28.92 11.44 -16.48
C GLU A 526 28.28 10.44 -17.45
N ALA A 527 26.97 10.57 -17.71
CA ALA A 527 26.27 9.72 -18.68
C ALA A 527 26.86 9.82 -20.09
N ARG A 528 27.25 11.03 -20.52
CA ARG A 528 27.88 11.26 -21.81
C ARG A 528 29.28 10.65 -21.87
N ALA A 529 30.07 10.79 -20.81
CA ALA A 529 31.43 10.25 -20.73
C ALA A 529 31.42 8.73 -20.78
N GLU A 530 30.61 8.07 -19.92
CA GLU A 530 30.46 6.61 -19.90
C GLU A 530 29.99 6.08 -21.26
N LEU A 531 29.03 6.77 -21.90
CA LEU A 531 28.53 6.37 -23.20
C LEU A 531 29.62 6.45 -24.28
N ASN A 532 30.41 7.53 -24.30
CA ASN A 532 31.49 7.71 -25.26
C ASN A 532 32.58 6.65 -25.08
N ASP A 533 32.97 6.36 -23.84
CA ASP A 533 33.95 5.31 -23.53
C ASP A 533 33.44 3.95 -23.96
N ARG A 534 32.16 3.63 -23.70
CA ARG A 534 31.57 2.37 -24.13
C ARG A 534 31.46 2.23 -25.64
N ILE A 535 31.11 3.30 -26.37
CA ILE A 535 31.13 3.28 -27.85
C ILE A 535 32.55 3.02 -28.35
N ARG A 536 33.56 3.68 -27.76
CA ARG A 536 34.97 3.47 -28.12
C ARG A 536 35.39 2.02 -27.90
N GLU A 537 35.05 1.43 -26.75
CA GLU A 537 35.35 0.02 -26.44
C GLU A 537 34.72 -0.94 -27.46
N ILE A 538 33.43 -0.75 -27.78
CA ILE A 538 32.67 -1.64 -28.66
C ILE A 538 33.22 -1.66 -30.08
N PHE A 539 33.68 -0.51 -30.58
CA PHE A 539 34.22 -0.39 -31.94
C PHE A 539 35.75 -0.49 -32.01
N ASN A 540 36.44 -0.58 -30.87
CA ASN A 540 37.85 -0.89 -30.83
C ASN A 540 38.07 -2.37 -31.18
N GLY A 541 38.98 -2.63 -32.10
CA GLY A 541 39.21 -3.99 -32.57
C GLY A 541 40.49 -4.15 -33.37
N ARG A 542 40.66 -5.35 -33.93
CA ARG A 542 41.91 -5.74 -34.60
C ARG A 542 41.92 -5.46 -36.10
N THR A 543 40.76 -5.34 -36.75
CA THR A 543 40.66 -5.28 -38.21
C THR A 543 40.87 -3.87 -38.77
N PHE A 544 40.27 -2.87 -38.14
CA PHE A 544 40.43 -1.46 -38.51
C PHE A 544 41.16 -0.69 -37.41
N THR A 545 41.85 0.37 -37.81
CA THR A 545 42.35 1.41 -36.91
C THR A 545 41.21 2.39 -36.63
N LEU A 546 40.76 2.42 -35.37
CA LEU A 546 39.62 3.24 -34.95
C LEU A 546 40.01 4.73 -34.94
N VAL A 547 39.27 5.54 -35.70
CA VAL A 547 39.28 6.99 -35.60
C VAL A 547 38.00 7.40 -34.89
N PHE A 548 38.12 7.75 -33.61
CA PHE A 548 36.98 7.98 -32.74
C PHE A 548 36.53 9.43 -32.79
N PHE A 549 35.27 9.66 -33.19
CA PHE A 549 34.60 10.97 -33.21
C PHE A 549 35.42 12.08 -33.89
N PRO A 550 35.85 11.89 -35.15
CA PRO A 550 36.52 12.98 -35.88
C PRO A 550 35.55 14.16 -36.07
N GLY A 551 36.01 15.36 -35.73
CA GLY A 551 35.28 16.61 -35.95
C GLY A 551 35.30 17.06 -37.42
N GLY A 552 36.19 16.48 -38.23
CA GLY A 552 36.29 16.79 -39.65
C GLY A 552 37.46 16.09 -40.33
N PRO A 553 37.80 16.50 -41.57
CA PRO A 553 38.82 15.83 -42.39
C PRO A 553 40.23 15.86 -41.78
N PHE A 554 40.51 16.83 -40.90
CA PHE A 554 41.79 17.03 -40.24
C PHE A 554 42.09 15.97 -39.17
N ASP A 555 41.06 15.34 -38.59
CA ASP A 555 41.20 14.30 -37.56
C ASP A 555 41.38 12.89 -38.13
N VAL A 556 41.26 12.74 -39.46
CA VAL A 556 41.34 11.44 -40.15
C VAL A 556 42.61 11.41 -41.00
N PRO A 557 43.70 10.73 -40.56
CA PRO A 557 44.96 10.70 -41.29
C PRO A 557 44.81 10.11 -42.71
N ASP A 558 45.55 10.61 -43.70
CA ASP A 558 45.58 10.04 -45.06
C ASP A 558 46.94 9.35 -45.31
N GLU A 559 47.20 8.33 -44.51
CA GLU A 559 48.43 7.54 -44.51
C GLU A 559 48.13 6.06 -44.26
N VAL A 560 49.09 5.20 -44.57
CA VAL A 560 48.93 3.74 -44.42
C VAL A 560 49.12 3.29 -42.96
N GLY A 561 49.90 4.03 -42.16
CA GLY A 561 50.13 3.75 -40.75
C GLY A 561 50.62 2.33 -40.49
N ASP A 562 49.89 1.58 -39.66
CA ASP A 562 50.12 0.17 -39.31
C ASP A 562 49.59 -0.83 -40.36
N GLY A 563 49.15 -0.34 -41.52
CA GLY A 563 48.64 -1.12 -42.64
C GLY A 563 47.13 -1.39 -42.59
N ARG A 564 46.46 -1.15 -41.46
CA ARG A 564 45.02 -1.40 -41.30
C ARG A 564 44.19 -0.23 -41.80
N PRO A 565 43.07 -0.47 -42.51
CA PRO A 565 42.16 0.59 -42.90
C PRO A 565 41.57 1.31 -41.69
N GLN A 566 41.21 2.57 -41.91
CA GLN A 566 40.63 3.41 -40.88
C GLN A 566 39.12 3.20 -40.78
N LEU A 567 38.62 3.15 -39.54
CA LEU A 567 37.20 3.14 -39.23
C LEU A 567 36.85 4.42 -38.46
N ALA A 568 36.21 5.37 -39.14
CA ALA A 568 35.74 6.60 -38.53
C ALA A 568 34.34 6.40 -37.95
N ILE A 569 34.22 6.37 -36.63
CA ILE A 569 32.91 6.39 -35.95
C ILE A 569 32.55 7.84 -35.69
N LEU A 570 31.44 8.33 -36.24
CA LEU A 570 31.03 9.72 -36.05
C LEU A 570 30.28 9.92 -34.73
N SER A 571 30.37 11.10 -34.13
CA SER A 571 29.64 11.39 -32.90
C SER A 571 28.14 11.42 -33.16
N TYR A 572 27.35 10.73 -32.32
CA TYR A 572 25.88 10.75 -32.38
C TYR A 572 25.27 12.13 -32.09
N ASP A 573 26.04 13.03 -31.46
CA ASP A 573 25.65 14.43 -31.25
C ASP A 573 25.95 15.31 -32.47
N ALA A 574 26.96 14.93 -33.28
CA ALA A 574 27.38 15.69 -34.45
C ALA A 574 26.61 15.29 -35.72
N LEU A 575 26.30 14.00 -35.88
CA LEU A 575 25.58 13.50 -37.03
C LEU A 575 24.80 12.21 -36.72
N SER A 576 23.54 12.18 -37.14
CA SER A 576 22.72 10.97 -37.27
C SER A 576 21.99 10.98 -38.61
N VAL A 577 21.56 9.80 -39.05
CA VAL A 577 20.74 9.63 -40.25
C VAL A 577 19.48 8.82 -39.93
N GLY A 578 18.42 9.04 -40.71
CA GLY A 578 17.19 8.25 -40.60
C GLY A 578 17.29 6.89 -41.30
N ASP A 579 16.18 6.15 -41.32
CA ASP A 579 16.10 4.82 -41.94
C ASP A 579 16.44 4.83 -43.44
N SER A 580 16.02 5.88 -44.16
CA SER A 580 16.39 6.11 -45.56
C SER A 580 17.51 7.14 -45.68
N VAL A 581 18.54 6.80 -46.46
CA VAL A 581 19.66 7.70 -46.78
C VAL A 581 19.65 7.98 -48.27
N GLU A 582 19.15 9.16 -48.65
CA GLU A 582 19.01 9.58 -50.05
C GLU A 582 20.29 10.24 -50.61
N SER A 583 21.11 10.82 -49.73
CA SER A 583 22.37 11.47 -50.08
C SER A 583 23.40 11.30 -48.96
N VAL A 584 24.68 11.46 -49.31
CA VAL A 584 25.78 11.41 -48.34
C VAL A 584 25.78 12.71 -47.52
N PRO A 585 25.78 12.65 -46.18
CA PRO A 585 25.85 13.86 -45.34
C PRO A 585 27.14 14.66 -45.56
N GLU A 586 27.08 15.99 -45.48
CA GLU A 586 28.20 16.89 -45.77
C GLU A 586 29.46 16.58 -44.94
N LEU A 587 29.30 16.24 -43.66
CA LEU A 587 30.42 15.87 -42.79
C LEU A 587 31.10 14.57 -43.25
N VAL A 588 30.30 13.57 -43.67
CA VAL A 588 30.80 12.29 -44.21
C VAL A 588 31.53 12.54 -45.53
N GLU A 589 30.94 13.33 -46.42
CA GLU A 589 31.56 13.72 -47.69
C GLU A 589 32.88 14.46 -47.47
N GLY A 590 32.89 15.44 -46.57
CA GLY A 590 34.07 16.23 -46.24
C GLY A 590 35.22 15.35 -45.76
N ILE A 591 34.95 14.47 -44.77
CA ILE A 591 35.94 13.54 -44.22
C ILE A 591 36.47 12.59 -45.31
N TYR A 592 35.58 12.08 -46.17
CA TYR A 592 35.95 11.13 -47.22
C TYR A 592 36.77 11.76 -48.34
N ASN A 593 36.40 12.96 -48.81
CA ASN A 593 37.03 13.58 -49.97
C ASN A 593 38.28 14.39 -49.62
N ARG A 594 38.39 14.89 -48.38
CA ARG A 594 39.42 15.87 -47.99
C ARG A 594 40.34 15.38 -46.87
N LYS A 595 41.46 16.07 -46.67
CA LYS A 595 42.47 15.79 -45.64
C LYS A 595 43.25 17.05 -45.23
N GLY A 596 44.09 16.87 -44.20
CA GLY A 596 45.07 17.86 -43.75
C GLY A 596 44.47 18.93 -42.84
N VAL A 597 45.34 19.71 -42.21
CA VAL A 597 44.97 20.71 -41.19
C VAL A 597 44.00 21.76 -41.73
N GLU A 598 44.19 22.20 -42.98
CA GLU A 598 43.29 23.15 -43.65
C GLU A 598 42.00 22.50 -44.19
N GLY A 599 41.93 21.16 -44.26
CA GLY A 599 40.76 20.43 -44.72
C GLY A 599 40.39 20.68 -46.20
N THR A 600 41.33 21.13 -47.03
CA THR A 600 41.12 21.50 -48.45
C THR A 600 41.78 20.52 -49.43
N ALA A 601 42.84 19.84 -49.02
CA ALA A 601 43.56 18.89 -49.86
C ALA A 601 42.74 17.61 -50.11
N LEU A 602 42.81 17.05 -51.32
CA LEU A 602 42.08 15.83 -51.65
C LEU A 602 42.71 14.60 -50.98
N ARG A 603 41.85 13.74 -50.41
CA ARG A 603 42.24 12.44 -49.85
C ARG A 603 42.67 11.48 -50.96
N ALA A 604 43.84 10.86 -50.80
CA ALA A 604 44.38 9.91 -51.74
C ALA A 604 43.92 8.47 -51.43
N LEU A 605 43.95 8.06 -50.17
CA LEU A 605 43.64 6.69 -49.74
C LEU A 605 42.13 6.51 -49.46
N ARG A 606 41.29 6.85 -50.44
CA ARG A 606 39.82 6.81 -50.30
C ARG A 606 39.28 5.41 -50.04
N ASN A 607 39.89 4.38 -50.64
CA ASN A 607 39.53 2.98 -50.38
C ASN A 607 40.16 2.42 -49.09
N HIS A 608 40.68 3.28 -48.21
CA HIS A 608 41.28 2.90 -46.92
C HIS A 608 40.49 3.44 -45.73
N LEU A 609 39.28 3.97 -45.96
CA LEU A 609 38.44 4.60 -44.96
C LEU A 609 37.01 4.07 -45.03
N VAL A 610 36.47 3.66 -43.89
CA VAL A 610 35.05 3.32 -43.69
C VAL A 610 34.49 4.23 -42.61
N LEU A 611 33.25 4.73 -42.80
CA LEU A 611 32.60 5.59 -41.81
C LEU A 611 31.33 4.93 -41.26
N VAL A 612 31.06 5.13 -39.98
CA VAL A 612 29.86 4.64 -39.31
C VAL A 612 29.13 5.79 -38.64
N VAL A 613 27.82 5.84 -38.85
CA VAL A 613 26.94 6.91 -38.38
C VAL A 613 25.79 6.33 -37.55
N ALA A 614 25.38 7.10 -36.55
CA ALA A 614 24.26 6.77 -35.68
C ALA A 614 22.91 6.90 -36.41
N ASP A 615 21.99 5.99 -36.08
CA ASP A 615 20.58 6.01 -36.44
C ASP A 615 19.83 6.97 -35.52
N ASP A 616 19.10 7.91 -36.10
CA ASP A 616 18.43 8.99 -35.38
C ASP A 616 17.36 8.49 -34.39
N ALA A 617 16.56 7.51 -34.82
CA ALA A 617 15.46 6.95 -34.03
C ALA A 617 15.95 6.17 -32.80
N ARG A 618 17.21 5.72 -32.81
CA ARG A 618 17.78 4.87 -31.76
C ARG A 618 18.63 5.61 -30.72
N LYS A 619 18.91 6.90 -30.93
CA LYS A 619 19.74 7.71 -30.01
C LYS A 619 19.16 7.78 -28.60
N GLU A 620 17.85 8.03 -28.47
CA GLU A 620 17.20 8.16 -27.17
C GLU A 620 17.15 6.83 -26.40
N ALA A 621 17.04 5.70 -27.10
CA ALA A 621 17.14 4.39 -26.45
C ALA A 621 18.54 4.16 -25.86
N MET A 622 19.59 4.47 -26.62
CA MET A 622 20.99 4.38 -26.17
C MET A 622 21.26 5.30 -24.96
N ARG A 623 20.80 6.56 -25.01
CA ARG A 623 20.93 7.54 -23.91
C ARG A 623 20.20 7.09 -22.64
N ARG A 624 18.97 6.56 -22.76
CA ARG A 624 18.23 6.02 -21.60
C ARG A 624 18.92 4.81 -20.98
N ASN A 625 19.47 3.90 -21.80
CA ASN A 625 20.13 2.70 -21.29
C ASN A 625 21.41 3.01 -20.52
N VAL A 626 22.21 4.01 -20.93
CA VAL A 626 23.41 4.40 -20.17
C VAL A 626 23.05 5.04 -18.83
N ARG A 627 22.05 5.93 -18.78
CA ARG A 627 21.61 6.54 -17.53
C ARG A 627 21.06 5.49 -16.56
N ARG A 628 20.20 4.59 -17.06
CA ARG A 628 19.69 3.46 -16.26
C ARG A 628 20.81 2.59 -15.70
N ARG A 629 21.86 2.33 -16.48
CA ARG A 629 23.03 1.57 -16.01
C ARG A 629 23.77 2.31 -14.89
N LEU A 630 23.98 3.62 -15.03
CA LEU A 630 24.61 4.44 -13.99
C LEU A 630 23.78 4.49 -12.71
N ALA A 631 22.45 4.64 -12.82
CA ALA A 631 21.53 4.57 -11.69
C ALA A 631 21.62 3.22 -10.95
N LEU A 632 21.62 2.10 -11.69
CA LEU A 632 21.79 0.76 -11.11
C LEU A 632 23.16 0.58 -10.45
N ARG A 633 24.23 1.14 -11.02
CA ARG A 633 25.57 1.13 -10.40
C ARG A 633 25.61 1.97 -9.12
N ALA A 634 24.92 3.11 -9.08
CA ALA A 634 24.80 3.93 -7.88
C ALA A 634 24.06 3.17 -6.76
N LEU A 635 22.95 2.50 -7.08
CA LEU A 635 22.20 1.66 -6.14
C LEU A 635 22.99 0.43 -5.64
N LYS A 636 23.88 -0.11 -6.47
CA LYS A 636 24.72 -1.25 -6.10
C LYS A 636 25.84 -0.90 -5.10
N ARG A 637 26.11 0.39 -4.85
CA ARG A 637 27.12 0.80 -3.86
C ARG A 637 26.71 0.30 -2.46
N PRO A 638 27.63 -0.21 -1.63
CA PRO A 638 27.30 -0.88 -0.36
C PRO A 638 26.37 -0.06 0.55
N GLU A 639 26.61 1.26 0.64
CA GLU A 639 25.81 2.19 1.44
C GLU A 639 24.35 2.25 0.96
N ARG A 640 24.13 2.42 -0.35
CA ARG A 640 22.79 2.49 -0.95
C ARG A 640 22.09 1.15 -1.00
N LEU A 641 22.85 0.07 -1.20
CA LEU A 641 22.31 -1.28 -1.31
C LEU A 641 21.80 -1.78 0.05
N ALA A 642 22.41 -1.35 1.15
CA ALA A 642 21.97 -1.68 2.51
C ALA A 642 20.61 -1.05 2.88
N ASP A 643 20.24 0.07 2.24
CA ASP A 643 18.94 0.72 2.41
C ASP A 643 17.78 -0.05 1.73
N LEU A 644 18.10 -1.04 0.88
CA LEU A 644 17.11 -1.84 0.15
C LEU A 644 16.84 -3.17 0.85
N ALA A 645 15.60 -3.65 0.73
CA ALA A 645 15.24 -4.98 1.21
C ALA A 645 16.00 -6.08 0.46
N GLU A 646 16.26 -7.21 1.13
CA GLU A 646 17.13 -8.29 0.62
C GLU A 646 16.73 -8.78 -0.78
N HIS A 647 15.42 -8.98 -1.00
CA HIS A 647 14.88 -9.39 -2.30
C HIS A 647 15.10 -8.32 -3.41
N GLN A 648 15.13 -7.03 -3.05
CA GLN A 648 15.43 -5.94 -3.96
C GLN A 648 16.93 -5.84 -4.25
N GLN A 649 17.79 -6.13 -3.26
CA GLN A 649 19.24 -6.12 -3.45
C GLN A 649 19.67 -7.11 -4.54
N ASP A 650 19.16 -8.33 -4.49
CA ASP A 650 19.43 -9.34 -5.51
C ASP A 650 18.91 -8.93 -6.88
N LYS A 651 17.74 -8.28 -6.90
CA LYS A 651 17.16 -7.77 -8.15
C LYS A 651 18.00 -6.65 -8.76
N VAL A 652 18.52 -5.71 -7.96
CA VAL A 652 19.44 -4.65 -8.43
C VAL A 652 20.71 -5.27 -9.01
N ARG A 653 21.32 -6.26 -8.34
CA ARG A 653 22.50 -6.97 -8.86
C ARG A 653 22.22 -7.62 -10.20
N GLN A 654 21.07 -8.28 -10.35
CA GLN A 654 20.65 -8.91 -11.61
C GLN A 654 20.44 -7.86 -12.73
N LEU A 655 19.73 -6.78 -12.44
CA LEU A 655 19.43 -5.73 -13.41
C LEU A 655 20.69 -4.97 -13.83
N GLU A 656 21.61 -4.69 -12.91
CA GLU A 656 22.89 -4.06 -13.22
C GLU A 656 23.71 -4.94 -14.17
N ALA A 657 23.81 -6.25 -13.90
CA ALA A 657 24.52 -7.18 -14.78
C ALA A 657 23.88 -7.28 -16.18
N ALA A 658 22.54 -7.27 -16.26
CA ALA A 658 21.83 -7.28 -17.54
C ALA A 658 22.03 -5.98 -18.33
N SER A 659 22.03 -4.83 -17.63
CA SER A 659 22.13 -3.49 -18.25
C SER A 659 23.41 -3.29 -19.07
N GLU A 660 24.49 -4.03 -18.77
CA GLU A 660 25.72 -3.97 -19.57
C GLU A 660 25.50 -4.48 -21.00
N LYS A 661 24.80 -5.61 -21.12
CA LYS A 661 24.48 -6.22 -22.41
C LYS A 661 23.47 -5.37 -23.16
N ASP A 662 22.46 -4.87 -22.46
CA ASP A 662 21.42 -4.00 -23.03
C ASP A 662 22.02 -2.70 -23.60
N LEU A 663 22.96 -2.08 -22.86
CA LEU A 663 23.69 -0.91 -23.34
C LEU A 663 24.50 -1.24 -24.59
N ALA A 664 25.28 -2.34 -24.59
CA ALA A 664 26.07 -2.74 -25.73
C ALA A 664 25.22 -3.00 -26.99
N ILE A 665 24.09 -3.69 -26.83
CA ILE A 665 23.13 -3.93 -27.92
C ILE A 665 22.57 -2.61 -28.44
N SER A 666 22.14 -1.71 -27.57
CA SER A 666 21.59 -0.41 -27.97
C SER A 666 22.60 0.48 -28.71
N ILE A 667 23.87 0.46 -28.30
CA ILE A 667 24.96 1.17 -28.99
C ILE A 667 25.17 0.59 -30.40
N GLN A 668 25.30 -0.73 -30.54
CA GLN A 668 25.50 -1.37 -31.85
C GLN A 668 24.28 -1.15 -32.76
N GLN A 669 23.08 -1.22 -32.21
CA GLN A 669 21.84 -0.95 -32.92
C GLN A 669 21.72 0.51 -33.37
N CYS A 670 22.24 1.46 -32.60
CA CYS A 670 22.30 2.87 -32.97
C CYS A 670 23.37 3.10 -34.05
N TYR A 671 24.59 2.59 -33.87
CA TYR A 671 25.69 2.71 -34.83
C TYR A 671 25.62 1.67 -35.96
N ARG A 672 24.55 1.76 -36.77
CA ARG A 672 24.24 0.77 -37.80
C ARG A 672 24.49 1.21 -39.23
N HIS A 673 24.61 2.51 -39.50
CA HIS A 673 24.77 2.99 -40.87
C HIS A 673 26.24 3.03 -41.25
N VAL A 674 26.61 2.20 -42.24
CA VAL A 674 27.98 2.08 -42.71
C VAL A 674 28.10 2.70 -44.09
N PHE A 675 28.94 3.73 -44.20
CA PHE A 675 29.36 4.34 -45.45
C PHE A 675 30.71 3.75 -45.84
N TYR A 676 30.78 3.19 -47.04
CA TYR A 676 31.98 2.53 -47.53
C TYR A 676 32.30 2.95 -48.98
N PRO A 677 33.59 2.95 -49.37
CA PRO A 677 34.01 3.39 -50.69
C PRO A 677 33.39 2.51 -51.78
N SER A 678 32.72 3.09 -52.76
CA SER A 678 32.10 2.33 -53.85
C SER A 678 31.78 3.23 -55.03
N ARG A 679 31.83 2.68 -56.25
CA ARG A 679 31.33 3.39 -57.44
C ARG A 679 29.80 3.34 -57.55
N ASN A 680 29.14 2.49 -56.76
CA ASN A 680 27.69 2.45 -56.63
C ASN A 680 27.28 3.48 -55.58
N ARG A 681 27.10 4.72 -56.01
CA ARG A 681 26.91 5.87 -55.13
C ARG A 681 25.57 5.84 -54.41
N VAL A 682 25.50 6.46 -53.24
CA VAL A 682 24.23 6.74 -52.56
C VAL A 682 23.40 7.71 -53.40
N GLY A 683 22.18 7.30 -53.74
CA GLY A 683 21.24 8.10 -54.51
C GLY A 683 21.80 8.60 -55.85
N ALA A 684 21.49 9.85 -56.20
CA ALA A 684 22.03 10.54 -57.38
C ALA A 684 23.35 11.31 -57.09
N GLY A 685 24.02 11.00 -55.97
CA GLY A 685 25.20 11.73 -55.51
C GLY A 685 26.41 11.61 -56.44
N THR A 686 27.37 12.52 -56.28
CA THR A 686 28.65 12.54 -57.03
C THR A 686 29.81 11.89 -56.28
N VAL A 687 29.60 11.54 -55.00
CA VAL A 687 30.61 10.98 -54.11
C VAL A 687 30.66 9.45 -54.26
N ASP A 688 31.86 8.89 -54.41
CA ASP A 688 32.09 7.44 -54.53
C ASP A 688 31.98 6.72 -53.17
N LEU A 689 30.83 6.85 -52.53
CA LEU A 689 30.44 6.15 -51.31
C LEU A 689 29.11 5.42 -51.55
N ALA A 690 29.03 4.18 -51.08
CA ALA A 690 27.79 3.46 -50.89
C ALA A 690 27.39 3.48 -49.41
N HIS A 691 26.13 3.20 -49.15
CA HIS A 691 25.56 3.10 -47.81
C HIS A 691 24.93 1.71 -47.64
N THR A 692 25.02 1.19 -46.43
CA THR A 692 24.23 0.06 -45.97
C THR A 692 23.83 0.27 -44.52
N ALA A 693 22.63 -0.16 -44.14
CA ALA A 693 22.19 -0.21 -42.76
C ALA A 693 22.33 -1.65 -42.26
N MET A 694 23.16 -1.86 -41.23
CA MET A 694 23.30 -3.17 -40.61
C MET A 694 21.99 -3.58 -39.95
N GLU A 695 21.56 -4.82 -40.18
CA GLU A 695 20.49 -5.45 -39.41
C GLU A 695 21.10 -6.23 -38.24
N LEU A 696 20.78 -5.80 -37.03
CA LEU A 696 21.23 -6.45 -35.81
C LEU A 696 20.02 -7.12 -35.15
N PRO A 697 20.02 -8.46 -35.02
CA PRO A 697 19.02 -9.14 -34.21
C PRO A 697 19.11 -8.65 -32.76
N SER A 698 17.97 -8.55 -32.08
CA SER A 698 17.89 -8.20 -30.65
C SER A 698 18.62 -9.19 -29.73
N VAL A 699 18.95 -10.39 -30.23
CA VAL A 699 19.64 -11.47 -29.52
C VAL A 699 20.99 -11.76 -30.21
N SER A 700 21.89 -10.77 -30.26
CA SER A 700 23.25 -10.99 -30.77
C SER A 700 24.02 -11.93 -29.84
N ALA A 701 24.64 -12.98 -30.39
CA ALA A 701 25.46 -13.94 -29.63
C ALA A 701 26.78 -13.34 -29.10
N THR A 702 27.17 -12.15 -29.58
CA THR A 702 28.38 -11.42 -29.14
C THR A 702 28.06 -9.92 -28.97
N PRO A 703 27.29 -9.55 -27.93
CA PRO A 703 27.09 -8.15 -27.56
C PRO A 703 28.44 -7.50 -27.27
N GLY A 704 28.70 -6.35 -27.89
CA GLY A 704 29.93 -5.58 -27.65
C GLY A 704 31.04 -5.74 -28.69
N SER A 705 30.88 -6.59 -29.71
CA SER A 705 31.83 -6.69 -30.84
C SER A 705 31.38 -5.85 -32.05
N GLY A 706 31.36 -4.52 -31.93
CA GLY A 706 30.88 -3.60 -32.98
C GLY A 706 31.63 -3.73 -34.31
N GLN A 707 32.96 -3.81 -34.24
CA GLN A 707 33.80 -3.94 -35.44
C GLN A 707 33.56 -5.24 -36.21
N GLN A 708 33.26 -6.36 -35.53
CA GLN A 708 33.01 -7.65 -36.19
C GLN A 708 31.76 -7.60 -37.08
N GLN A 709 30.73 -6.87 -36.67
CA GLN A 709 29.53 -6.74 -37.48
C GLN A 709 29.79 -5.96 -38.77
N ILE A 710 30.55 -4.88 -38.68
CA ILE A 710 30.97 -4.09 -39.85
C ILE A 710 31.79 -4.97 -40.81
N VAL A 711 32.72 -5.75 -40.28
CA VAL A 711 33.51 -6.72 -41.07
C VAL A 711 32.61 -7.73 -41.78
N ARG A 712 31.64 -8.32 -41.08
CA ARG A 712 30.69 -9.27 -41.68
C ARG A 712 29.89 -8.61 -42.82
N THR A 713 29.28 -7.47 -42.55
CA THR A 713 28.49 -6.74 -43.56
C THR A 713 29.32 -6.38 -44.79
N LEU A 714 30.56 -5.91 -44.61
CA LEU A 714 31.43 -5.57 -45.75
C LEU A 714 31.96 -6.81 -46.49
N ARG A 715 32.14 -7.96 -45.81
CA ARG A 715 32.47 -9.23 -46.45
C ARG A 715 31.30 -9.76 -47.28
N ASP A 716 30.08 -9.71 -46.75
CA ASP A 716 28.86 -10.13 -47.46
C ASP A 716 28.63 -9.30 -48.73
N LEU A 717 28.95 -8.01 -48.67
CA LEU A 717 28.93 -7.10 -49.83
C LEU A 717 30.12 -7.29 -50.79
N SER A 718 30.98 -8.28 -50.54
CA SER A 718 32.23 -8.51 -51.26
C SER A 718 33.15 -7.28 -51.32
N LYS A 719 33.00 -6.34 -50.38
CA LYS A 719 33.77 -5.11 -50.32
C LYS A 719 35.03 -5.25 -49.48
N LEU A 720 35.10 -6.21 -48.57
CA LEU A 720 36.27 -6.47 -47.72
C LEU A 720 36.81 -7.88 -47.96
N ARG A 721 38.13 -8.06 -47.84
CA ARG A 721 38.82 -9.36 -47.84
C ARG A 721 39.71 -9.49 -46.61
N LEU A 722 39.60 -10.62 -45.92
CA LEU A 722 40.50 -11.03 -44.86
C LEU A 722 41.58 -11.99 -45.39
N ALA A 723 42.56 -12.32 -44.55
CA ALA A 723 43.66 -13.21 -44.92
C ALA A 723 43.19 -14.64 -45.28
N GLU A 724 42.10 -15.11 -44.65
CA GLU A 724 41.50 -16.42 -44.90
C GLU A 724 40.66 -16.49 -46.18
N ASP A 725 40.33 -15.36 -46.80
CA ASP A 725 39.48 -15.32 -48.00
C ASP A 725 40.24 -15.76 -49.27
N GLU A 726 39.49 -15.98 -50.35
CA GLU A 726 40.07 -16.15 -51.69
C GLU A 726 40.40 -14.79 -52.31
N PRO A 727 41.60 -14.61 -52.90
CA PRO A 727 41.97 -13.36 -53.54
C PRO A 727 41.13 -13.18 -54.82
N ASP A 728 40.94 -11.92 -55.22
CA ASP A 728 40.27 -11.62 -56.49
C ASP A 728 41.05 -12.21 -57.68
N SER A 729 40.33 -12.50 -58.76
CA SER A 729 40.93 -13.09 -59.97
C SER A 729 42.07 -12.20 -60.49
N PRO A 730 43.24 -12.77 -60.83
CA PRO A 730 44.35 -12.01 -61.38
C PRO A 730 43.99 -11.19 -62.64
N ALA A 731 43.16 -11.75 -63.53
CA ALA A 731 42.63 -11.05 -64.70
C ALA A 731 41.76 -9.85 -64.32
N TYR A 732 40.88 -9.99 -63.33
CA TYR A 732 40.06 -8.88 -62.81
C TYR A 732 40.94 -7.76 -62.26
N VAL A 733 41.94 -8.09 -61.45
CA VAL A 733 42.86 -7.10 -60.86
C VAL A 733 43.67 -6.41 -61.95
N ARG A 734 44.15 -7.14 -62.98
CA ARG A 734 44.84 -6.54 -64.14
C ARG A 734 43.97 -5.51 -64.84
N ASP A 735 42.74 -5.88 -65.19
CA ASP A 735 41.86 -5.07 -66.04
C ASP A 735 41.29 -3.84 -65.30
N ARG A 736 41.18 -3.93 -63.97
CA ARG A 736 40.66 -2.85 -63.10
C ARG A 736 41.73 -1.92 -62.54
N THR A 737 43.02 -2.26 -62.65
CA THR A 737 44.13 -1.43 -62.16
C THR A 737 44.97 -0.87 -63.31
N PRO A 738 45.96 0.01 -63.06
CA PRO A 738 46.90 0.46 -64.07
C PRO A 738 47.78 -0.66 -64.66
N LEU A 739 47.79 -1.87 -64.06
CA LEU A 739 48.55 -3.02 -64.56
C LEU A 739 48.20 -3.38 -66.01
N LYS A 740 46.94 -3.17 -66.45
CA LYS A 740 46.55 -3.33 -67.87
C LYS A 740 47.39 -2.53 -68.86
N LYS A 741 48.12 -1.50 -68.41
CA LYS A 741 48.99 -0.67 -69.25
C LYS A 741 50.40 -1.28 -69.45
N GLY A 742 50.70 -2.42 -68.82
CA GLY A 742 51.92 -3.19 -69.08
C GLY A 742 52.66 -3.63 -67.82
N GLN A 743 53.10 -2.69 -66.98
CA GLN A 743 53.90 -2.98 -65.78
C GLN A 743 53.57 -2.04 -64.62
N ILE A 744 53.71 -2.53 -63.39
CA ILE A 744 53.54 -1.76 -62.15
C ILE A 744 54.37 -2.42 -61.04
N THR A 745 54.84 -1.64 -60.06
CA THR A 745 55.48 -2.22 -58.88
C THR A 745 54.44 -2.84 -57.95
N THR A 746 54.81 -3.89 -57.21
CA THR A 746 53.94 -4.55 -56.21
C THR A 746 53.38 -3.55 -55.19
N LEU A 747 54.22 -2.61 -54.74
CA LEU A 747 53.80 -1.56 -53.81
C LEU A 747 52.76 -0.62 -54.44
N ALA A 748 53.00 -0.15 -55.67
CA ALA A 748 52.05 0.73 -56.34
C ALA A 748 50.73 0.01 -56.63
N LEU A 749 50.77 -1.28 -56.99
CA LEU A 749 49.56 -2.08 -57.17
C LEU A 749 48.80 -2.28 -55.84
N ARG A 750 49.51 -2.50 -54.73
CA ARG A 750 48.90 -2.57 -53.39
C ARG A 750 48.25 -1.25 -52.99
N ASP A 751 48.88 -0.13 -53.34
CA ASP A 751 48.34 1.21 -53.09
C ASP A 751 47.08 1.50 -53.91
N GLU A 752 46.93 0.94 -55.12
CA GLU A 752 45.69 1.06 -55.88
C GLU A 752 44.49 0.46 -55.12
N PHE A 753 44.68 -0.66 -54.41
CA PHE A 753 43.65 -1.20 -53.50
C PHE A 753 43.32 -0.28 -52.33
N ARG A 754 44.19 0.67 -51.97
CA ARG A 754 43.91 1.70 -50.95
C ARG A 754 43.30 2.97 -51.55
N ARG A 755 43.44 3.19 -52.86
CA ARG A 755 43.00 4.41 -53.57
C ARG A 755 41.68 4.26 -54.29
N ASP A 756 41.50 3.21 -55.10
CA ASP A 756 40.33 3.06 -55.99
C ASP A 756 39.11 2.53 -55.22
N PRO A 757 38.02 3.31 -55.09
CA PRO A 757 36.78 2.88 -54.42
C PRO A 757 36.11 1.67 -55.09
N GLY A 758 36.47 1.35 -56.34
CA GLY A 758 35.96 0.19 -57.06
C GLY A 758 36.59 -1.16 -56.68
N LEU A 759 37.72 -1.15 -55.96
CA LEU A 759 38.41 -2.37 -55.52
C LEU A 759 37.99 -2.76 -54.09
N PRO A 760 38.11 -4.04 -53.69
CA PRO A 760 37.86 -4.43 -52.31
C PRO A 760 38.94 -3.89 -51.35
N ILE A 761 38.56 -3.68 -50.10
CA ILE A 761 39.45 -3.33 -49.00
C ILE A 761 40.15 -4.60 -48.55
N LEU A 762 41.49 -4.61 -48.65
CA LEU A 762 42.31 -5.73 -48.20
C LEU A 762 42.81 -5.49 -46.77
N ILE A 763 42.48 -6.40 -45.87
CA ILE A 763 42.98 -6.41 -44.49
C ILE A 763 44.32 -7.17 -44.47
N GLY A 764 45.40 -6.44 -44.20
CA GLY A 764 46.76 -6.96 -44.28
C GLY A 764 47.25 -7.13 -45.72
N ASP A 765 48.43 -7.76 -45.87
CA ASP A 765 49.08 -7.98 -47.16
C ASP A 765 49.02 -9.45 -47.61
N ASP A 766 48.68 -10.38 -46.73
CA ASP A 766 48.68 -11.83 -47.03
C ASP A 766 47.76 -12.18 -48.21
N ILE A 767 46.54 -11.64 -48.20
CA ILE A 767 45.56 -11.86 -49.27
C ILE A 767 46.05 -11.28 -50.62
N PHE A 768 46.72 -10.14 -50.56
CA PHE A 768 47.30 -9.51 -51.73
C PHE A 768 48.44 -10.36 -52.30
N LEU A 769 49.36 -10.81 -51.44
CA LEU A 769 50.47 -11.68 -51.83
C LEU A 769 49.98 -13.03 -52.39
N LYS A 770 48.92 -13.61 -51.81
CA LYS A 770 48.25 -14.81 -52.33
C LYS A 770 47.71 -14.57 -53.74
N GLY A 771 47.10 -13.42 -53.99
CA GLY A 771 46.63 -13.00 -55.31
C GLY A 771 47.75 -12.84 -56.34
N ILE A 772 48.87 -12.21 -55.96
CA ILE A 772 50.04 -12.07 -56.85
C ILE A 772 50.62 -13.43 -57.22
N ARG A 773 50.85 -14.33 -56.25
CA ARG A 773 51.35 -15.69 -56.50
C ARG A 773 50.44 -16.44 -57.47
N ARG A 774 49.13 -16.39 -57.22
CA ARG A 774 48.13 -17.00 -58.11
C ARG A 774 48.22 -16.48 -59.54
N GLY A 775 48.39 -15.17 -59.73
CA GLY A 775 48.54 -14.59 -61.06
C GLY A 775 49.81 -15.02 -61.78
N VAL A 776 50.92 -15.19 -61.07
CA VAL A 776 52.17 -15.73 -61.64
C VAL A 776 52.02 -17.21 -62.01
N GLU A 777 51.44 -18.02 -61.13
CA GLU A 777 51.21 -19.46 -61.37
C GLU A 777 50.25 -19.71 -62.55
N GLN A 778 49.26 -18.85 -62.73
CA GLN A 778 48.29 -18.91 -63.83
C GLN A 778 48.83 -18.33 -65.15
N GLY A 779 50.02 -17.71 -65.14
CA GLY A 779 50.62 -17.05 -66.30
C GLY A 779 49.96 -15.71 -66.67
N ASP A 780 49.07 -15.19 -65.82
CA ASP A 780 48.42 -13.88 -66.00
C ASP A 780 49.39 -12.73 -65.72
N TYR A 781 50.36 -12.96 -64.82
CA TYR A 781 51.40 -12.01 -64.45
C TYR A 781 52.79 -12.55 -64.79
N VAL A 782 53.68 -11.62 -65.13
CA VAL A 782 55.12 -11.86 -65.23
C VAL A 782 55.77 -11.02 -64.15
N TYR A 783 56.45 -11.66 -63.20
CA TYR A 783 57.10 -11.02 -62.05
C TYR A 783 58.61 -10.96 -62.21
#